data_AF-A0A0E9NMT7-F1
#
_entry.id   AF-A0A0E9NMT7-F1
#
_cell.length_a   1.000
_cell.length_b   1.000
_cell.length_c   1.000
_cell.angle_alpha   90.00
_cell.angle_beta   90.00
_cell.angle_gamma   90.00
#
_symmetry.space_group_name_H-M   'P 1'
#
loop_
_entity.id
_entity.type
_entity.pdbx_description
1 polymer ?
#
loop_
_entity_poly.entity_id
_entity_poly.type
_entity_poly.pdbx_seq_one_letter_code
_entity_poly.pdbx_strand_id
1 'polypeptide(L)'
;MYRRITSTVKVNVPRLRRLLSTPVPRDDMYDVVIVGGGVAGLGLGAALKSSPVTSRLRIALVEGMDLGSSKTWGPTKESYSNRVVSLTPASVKLLKEIGAWDHIKQERTQPFDDMQVWDGLTGARIEFKTGALSQQYPSIATIVETLNIQHALLNRIDELGGVDIIDKTKVVKIGHGEETGDLDFSTWPQLELSNGRKLTARLLIGADGANSPVRSFTKIESRGWDYDRHGVVATLKIETGRPVVAWQRFLPTGPIAMLPLPNGYATLVWTTTPALAAKLKAMSHADFAALVNAGFRLSDVDLRYLYEAGAKEGEVKEQCEWRESVVKADKREFLPPRVVEIQEGSRASFPLKMRHADSYCDERIALVGDAAHTTHPLAGQGLNQGLADVQSLFKSLESAVTHGQDVGSIHALEPYAHERYFENHVTLGAIDKLHKLYSVSSGPLVTARSWGLEVVNELDGLKTLFMKRAAGEDLGKAVGEGLKGMAGSIIGAGLRLRAKMSRPASGPTVGRRQFSTSKRVLSAGEPLYPGHIPTGVFEKIALTIGSAAVSLKNPYRGDMVAVLGETTASPYFIKKLRDIMLQSESGRQILRERPRITSTTLKLEDLRQLPSNSVGREYAAWLDAEGVSPDTRAAVKYIDDEELAYVMQRYRESHDFYHAVTGLPITVDGELALKWFEWANMGLPVAALSALATFGPLKVKKSDRKRLVQTYIPWALKNGMNGKSLIDIYWENELETDVDDLRRRLNITKPPSLREAYKRARQEMKQGARDEMAKLKASGSNVSM
;
A
#
# COMPACT_ATOMS: atom_id res chain seq x y z
N MET A 1 -51.59 -25.02 67.32
CA MET A 1 -50.29 -25.22 66.65
C MET A 1 -50.52 -25.20 65.15
N TYR A 2 -49.98 -24.33 64.30
CA TYR A 2 -49.12 -23.16 64.41
C TYR A 2 -49.53 -22.22 63.25
N ARG A 3 -49.87 -20.96 63.56
CA ARG A 3 -50.25 -19.93 62.58
C ARG A 3 -48.99 -19.32 61.97
N ARG A 4 -48.97 -19.19 60.64
CA ARG A 4 -47.99 -18.39 59.88
C ARG A 4 -47.92 -16.96 60.44
N ILE A 5 -46.73 -16.48 60.74
CA ILE A 5 -46.44 -15.05 60.91
C ILE A 5 -45.57 -14.62 59.74
N THR A 6 -46.16 -13.85 58.85
CA THR A 6 -45.49 -13.03 57.84
C THR A 6 -44.92 -11.78 58.53
N SER A 7 -43.59 -11.63 58.55
CA SER A 7 -42.96 -10.36 58.92
C SER A 7 -42.27 -9.76 57.70
N THR A 8 -42.98 -8.85 57.03
CA THR A 8 -42.42 -8.01 55.97
C THR A 8 -41.64 -6.88 56.63
N VAL A 9 -40.31 -6.95 56.61
CA VAL A 9 -39.45 -5.85 57.08
C VAL A 9 -39.49 -4.74 56.05
N LYS A 10 -40.26 -3.67 56.32
CA LYS A 10 -40.17 -2.41 55.58
C LYS A 10 -38.93 -1.66 56.05
N VAL A 11 -37.84 -1.76 55.30
CA VAL A 11 -36.69 -0.86 55.46
C VAL A 11 -37.07 0.48 54.85
N ASN A 12 -37.42 1.43 55.71
CA ASN A 12 -37.66 2.81 55.31
C ASN A 12 -36.30 3.52 55.24
N VAL A 13 -35.60 3.37 54.11
CA VAL A 13 -34.40 4.18 53.85
C VAL A 13 -34.89 5.59 53.52
N PRO A 14 -34.58 6.62 54.32
CA PRO A 14 -34.88 7.98 53.92
C PRO A 14 -34.13 8.23 52.62
N ARG A 15 -34.86 8.45 51.52
CA ARG A 15 -34.30 9.04 50.30
C ARG A 15 -33.89 10.47 50.66
N LEU A 16 -32.74 10.62 51.29
CA LEU A 16 -31.89 11.77 51.07
C LEU A 16 -31.44 11.66 49.61
N ARG A 17 -32.32 12.06 48.69
CA ARG A 17 -31.88 12.66 47.45
C ARG A 17 -31.10 13.89 47.87
N ARG A 18 -29.81 13.72 48.14
CA ARG A 18 -28.85 14.80 47.88
C ARG A 18 -29.00 15.05 46.39
N LEU A 19 -29.85 16.01 46.06
CA LEU A 19 -29.74 16.77 44.82
C LEU A 19 -28.40 17.49 44.94
N LEU A 20 -27.31 16.78 44.64
CA LEU A 20 -26.12 17.43 44.11
C LEU A 20 -26.52 17.88 42.70
N SER A 21 -27.36 18.91 42.62
CA SER A 21 -27.39 19.73 41.42
C SER A 21 -26.00 20.32 41.33
N THR A 22 -25.24 19.88 40.33
CA THR A 22 -24.11 20.66 39.85
C THR A 22 -24.57 22.11 39.64
N PRO A 23 -23.71 23.09 39.94
CA PRO A 23 -24.04 24.49 39.72
C PRO A 23 -24.51 24.69 38.27
N VAL A 24 -25.39 25.68 38.07
CA VAL A 24 -25.93 26.11 36.77
C VAL A 24 -24.92 25.86 35.64
N PRO A 25 -25.27 25.14 34.56
CA PRO A 25 -24.37 24.97 33.43
C PRO A 25 -23.92 26.36 33.00
N ARG A 26 -22.63 26.69 33.13
CA ARG A 26 -22.14 27.95 32.60
C ARG A 26 -22.41 27.91 31.09
N ASP A 27 -22.97 28.98 30.54
CA ASP A 27 -23.34 29.02 29.12
C ASP A 27 -22.14 28.75 28.19
N ASP A 28 -20.92 28.92 28.70
CA ASP A 28 -19.67 28.76 27.98
C ASP A 28 -19.00 27.38 28.11
N MET A 29 -19.61 26.42 28.83
CA MET A 29 -19.04 25.08 29.05
C MET A 29 -19.70 24.02 28.17
N TYR A 30 -18.89 23.25 27.43
CA TYR A 30 -19.36 22.22 26.49
C TYR A 30 -18.69 20.87 26.77
N ASP A 31 -19.41 19.78 26.53
CA ASP A 31 -18.82 18.43 26.60
C ASP A 31 -17.87 18.20 25.42
N VAL A 32 -18.24 18.68 24.23
CA VAL A 32 -17.41 18.56 23.04
C VAL A 32 -17.38 19.90 22.30
N VAL A 33 -16.17 20.40 22.03
CA VAL A 33 -15.97 21.55 21.14
C VAL A 33 -15.25 21.07 19.89
N ILE A 34 -15.89 21.22 18.73
CA ILE A 34 -15.35 20.86 17.43
C ILE A 34 -14.86 22.14 16.74
N VAL A 35 -13.58 22.23 16.42
CA VAL A 35 -13.00 23.36 15.69
C VAL A 35 -12.86 22.95 14.22
N GLY A 36 -13.64 23.57 13.34
CA GLY A 36 -13.71 23.29 11.91
C GLY A 36 -15.08 22.73 11.48
N GLY A 37 -15.78 23.46 10.63
CA GLY A 37 -17.05 23.14 9.96
C GLY A 37 -16.87 22.52 8.57
N GLY A 38 -15.76 21.82 8.34
CA GLY A 38 -15.60 20.93 7.19
C GLY A 38 -16.49 19.69 7.30
N VAL A 39 -16.46 18.84 6.28
CA VAL A 39 -17.22 17.57 6.27
C VAL A 39 -16.89 16.68 7.47
N ALA A 40 -15.63 16.65 7.93
CA ALA A 40 -15.24 15.86 9.09
C ALA A 40 -15.89 16.39 10.38
N GLY A 41 -15.80 17.69 10.64
CA GLY A 41 -16.37 18.30 11.85
C GLY A 41 -17.90 18.29 11.88
N LEU A 42 -18.55 18.65 10.77
CA LEU A 42 -20.00 18.55 10.62
C LEU A 42 -20.46 17.09 10.69
N GLY A 43 -19.71 16.17 10.07
CA GLY A 43 -19.95 14.72 10.13
C GLY A 43 -19.94 14.19 11.56
N LEU A 44 -18.96 14.62 12.37
CA LEU A 44 -18.86 14.21 13.77
C LEU A 44 -19.97 14.80 14.63
N GLY A 45 -20.30 16.09 14.44
CA GLY A 45 -21.42 16.72 15.13
C GLY A 45 -22.75 16.01 14.85
N ALA A 46 -23.02 15.70 13.58
CA ALA A 46 -24.20 14.92 13.18
C ALA A 46 -24.18 13.50 13.76
N ALA A 47 -23.04 12.80 13.72
CA ALA A 47 -22.91 11.44 14.25
C ALA A 47 -23.21 11.39 15.76
N LEU A 48 -22.58 12.27 16.55
CA LEU A 48 -22.80 12.35 18.00
C LEU A 48 -24.24 12.68 18.36
N LYS A 49 -24.93 13.50 17.56
CA LYS A 49 -26.35 13.79 17.80
C LYS A 49 -27.30 12.69 17.32
N SER A 50 -26.91 11.92 16.32
CA SER A 50 -27.73 10.84 15.77
C SER A 50 -27.89 9.66 16.72
N SER A 51 -26.92 9.42 17.63
CA SER A 51 -27.02 8.35 18.62
C SER A 51 -27.81 8.77 19.86
N PRO A 52 -28.79 7.95 20.32
CA PRO A 52 -29.53 8.22 21.54
C PRO A 52 -28.65 8.40 22.78
N VAL A 53 -27.49 7.73 22.82
CA VAL A 53 -26.58 7.74 23.97
C VAL A 53 -25.80 9.06 24.06
N THR A 54 -25.28 9.53 22.92
CA THR A 54 -24.44 10.75 22.86
C THR A 54 -25.24 12.02 22.56
N SER A 55 -26.52 11.91 22.19
CA SER A 55 -27.41 13.04 21.84
C SER A 55 -27.48 14.14 22.90
N ARG A 56 -27.30 13.77 24.18
CA ARG A 56 -27.36 14.67 25.34
C ARG A 56 -26.06 15.44 25.60
N LEU A 57 -24.96 15.09 24.94
CA LEU A 57 -23.72 15.85 25.05
C LEU A 57 -23.96 17.27 24.52
N ARG A 58 -23.48 18.28 25.26
CA ARG A 58 -23.51 19.66 24.80
C ARG A 58 -22.35 19.89 23.83
N ILE A 59 -22.66 20.19 22.57
CA ILE A 59 -21.67 20.29 21.49
C ILE A 59 -21.64 21.73 20.97
N ALA A 60 -20.44 22.31 20.85
CA ALA A 60 -20.21 23.52 20.07
C ALA A 60 -19.39 23.17 18.83
N LEU A 61 -19.71 23.80 17.70
CA LEU A 61 -18.92 23.75 16.48
C LEU A 61 -18.49 25.17 16.10
N VAL A 62 -17.18 25.38 16.02
CA VAL A 62 -16.59 26.69 15.69
C VAL A 62 -16.02 26.65 14.28
N GLU A 63 -16.47 27.55 13.41
CA GLU A 63 -16.01 27.67 12.03
C GLU A 63 -15.66 29.12 11.69
N GLY A 64 -14.50 29.33 11.04
CA GLY A 64 -14.03 30.64 10.64
C GLY A 64 -14.72 31.20 9.40
N MET A 65 -15.26 30.33 8.54
CA MET A 65 -16.01 30.68 7.33
C MET A 65 -17.52 30.84 7.58
N ASP A 66 -18.22 31.42 6.62
CA ASP A 66 -19.68 31.54 6.63
C ASP A 66 -20.33 30.22 6.17
N LEU A 67 -20.99 29.51 7.08
CA LEU A 67 -21.68 28.26 6.78
C LEU A 67 -23.08 28.51 6.20
N GLY A 68 -23.62 29.72 6.29
CA GLY A 68 -24.92 30.10 5.76
C GLY A 68 -25.04 29.81 4.26
N SER A 69 -23.99 30.10 3.50
CA SER A 69 -23.92 29.80 2.06
C SER A 69 -24.04 28.30 1.73
N SER A 70 -23.49 27.43 2.59
CA SER A 70 -23.57 25.98 2.44
C SER A 70 -24.91 25.44 2.91
N LYS A 71 -25.51 26.07 3.94
CA LYS A 71 -26.83 25.72 4.45
C LYS A 71 -27.95 26.00 3.44
N THR A 72 -27.92 27.15 2.77
CA THR A 72 -28.92 27.51 1.75
C THR A 72 -28.54 27.05 0.34
N TRP A 73 -27.49 26.23 0.20
CA TRP A 73 -27.03 25.78 -1.10
C TRP A 73 -28.11 24.96 -1.82
N GLY A 74 -28.27 25.24 -3.12
CA GLY A 74 -29.17 24.52 -4.01
C GLY A 74 -28.48 24.17 -5.33
N PRO A 75 -28.82 23.05 -5.96
CA PRO A 75 -28.17 22.61 -7.18
C PRO A 75 -28.58 23.47 -8.38
N THR A 76 -27.60 23.90 -9.18
CA THR A 76 -27.84 24.55 -10.48
C THR A 76 -27.59 23.56 -11.61
N LYS A 77 -28.40 23.56 -12.68
CA LYS A 77 -28.25 22.60 -13.78
C LYS A 77 -26.90 22.69 -14.52
N GLU A 78 -26.29 23.86 -14.57
CA GLU A 78 -25.17 24.17 -15.48
C GLU A 78 -23.85 24.51 -14.80
N SER A 79 -23.82 24.56 -13.46
CA SER A 79 -22.59 24.84 -12.72
C SER A 79 -22.33 23.81 -11.62
N TYR A 80 -21.08 23.37 -11.50
CA TYR A 80 -20.58 22.49 -10.45
C TYR A 80 -19.47 23.17 -9.65
N SER A 81 -19.35 22.81 -8.37
CA SER A 81 -18.23 23.19 -7.53
C SER A 81 -16.96 22.47 -7.96
N ASN A 82 -15.81 23.16 -7.87
CA ASN A 82 -14.49 22.55 -8.16
C ASN A 82 -14.07 21.52 -7.12
N ARG A 83 -14.67 21.56 -5.92
CA ARG A 83 -14.36 20.64 -4.83
C ARG A 83 -15.31 19.44 -4.88
N VAL A 84 -14.95 18.49 -5.71
CA VAL A 84 -15.65 17.22 -5.85
C VAL A 84 -14.84 16.11 -5.20
N VAL A 85 -15.53 15.15 -4.61
CA VAL A 85 -14.93 14.00 -3.91
C VAL A 85 -15.54 12.70 -4.39
N SER A 86 -14.74 11.64 -4.35
CA SER A 86 -15.17 10.28 -4.67
C SER A 86 -15.47 9.56 -3.36
N LEU A 87 -16.75 9.44 -3.00
CA LEU A 87 -17.17 8.77 -1.77
C LEU A 87 -17.15 7.26 -1.95
N THR A 88 -16.41 6.58 -1.09
CA THR A 88 -16.42 5.11 -1.03
C THR A 88 -17.76 4.59 -0.49
N PRO A 89 -18.13 3.33 -0.79
CA PRO A 89 -19.31 2.69 -0.20
C PRO A 89 -19.32 2.75 1.34
N ALA A 90 -18.16 2.63 1.99
CA ALA A 90 -18.06 2.79 3.45
C ALA A 90 -18.44 4.21 3.91
N SER A 91 -17.96 5.25 3.24
CA SER A 91 -18.31 6.65 3.52
C SER A 91 -19.81 6.91 3.28
N VAL A 92 -20.36 6.40 2.17
CA VAL A 92 -21.80 6.50 1.87
C VAL A 92 -22.62 5.79 2.94
N LYS A 93 -22.17 4.62 3.41
CA LYS A 93 -22.82 3.88 4.49
C LYS A 93 -22.86 4.68 5.79
N LEU A 94 -21.75 5.30 6.18
CA LEU A 94 -21.70 6.18 7.36
C LEU A 94 -22.71 7.33 7.25
N LEU A 95 -22.73 8.03 6.10
CA LEU A 95 -23.65 9.14 5.88
C LEU A 95 -25.12 8.69 5.94
N LYS A 96 -25.43 7.45 5.52
CA LYS A 96 -26.75 6.84 5.68
C LYS A 96 -27.06 6.51 7.15
N GLU A 97 -26.10 5.92 7.86
CA GLU A 97 -26.24 5.56 9.28
C GLU A 97 -26.56 6.80 10.16
N ILE A 98 -25.92 7.95 9.89
CA ILE A 98 -26.20 9.21 10.62
C ILE A 98 -27.46 9.94 10.13
N GLY A 99 -28.06 9.50 9.02
CA GLY A 99 -29.23 10.13 8.38
C GLY A 99 -28.93 11.37 7.54
N ALA A 100 -27.66 11.69 7.27
CA ALA A 100 -27.30 12.82 6.42
C ALA A 100 -27.48 12.52 4.93
N TRP A 101 -27.42 11.25 4.52
CA TRP A 101 -27.58 10.86 3.12
C TRP A 101 -28.95 11.21 2.54
N ASP A 102 -29.99 11.28 3.38
CA ASP A 102 -31.35 11.63 2.97
C ASP A 102 -31.46 13.09 2.50
N HIS A 103 -30.53 13.94 2.95
CA HIS A 103 -30.44 15.35 2.55
C HIS A 103 -29.54 15.61 1.35
N ILE A 104 -28.81 14.58 0.88
CA ILE A 104 -27.95 14.68 -0.30
C ILE A 104 -28.83 14.80 -1.55
N LYS A 105 -28.59 15.82 -2.36
CA LYS A 105 -29.24 16.02 -3.67
C LYS A 105 -28.76 14.95 -4.66
N GLN A 106 -29.56 13.91 -4.87
CA GLN A 106 -29.18 12.73 -5.66
C GLN A 106 -28.95 13.07 -7.14
N GLU A 107 -29.66 14.08 -7.67
CA GLU A 107 -29.48 14.62 -9.02
C GLU A 107 -28.10 15.24 -9.26
N ARG A 108 -27.30 15.41 -8.19
CA ARG A 108 -25.92 15.90 -8.21
C ARG A 108 -24.89 14.85 -7.83
N THR A 109 -25.29 13.58 -7.77
CA THR A 109 -24.40 12.47 -7.47
C THR A 109 -24.20 11.62 -8.70
N GLN A 110 -22.98 11.11 -8.90
CA GLN A 110 -22.69 10.21 -10.01
C GLN A 110 -21.97 8.96 -9.49
N PRO A 111 -22.69 7.84 -9.27
CA PRO A 111 -22.04 6.56 -9.04
C PRO A 111 -21.35 6.10 -10.32
N PHE A 112 -20.21 5.42 -10.17
CA PHE A 112 -19.52 4.73 -11.26
C PHE A 112 -19.04 3.35 -10.78
N ASP A 113 -19.11 2.37 -11.68
CA ASP A 113 -18.79 0.96 -11.44
C ASP A 113 -17.59 0.47 -12.26
N ASP A 114 -17.04 1.33 -13.12
CA ASP A 114 -15.88 1.09 -13.98
C ASP A 114 -14.84 2.21 -13.82
N MET A 115 -13.57 1.83 -13.65
CA MET A 115 -12.42 2.72 -13.61
C MET A 115 -11.29 2.17 -14.48
N GLN A 116 -10.81 3.01 -15.39
CA GLN A 116 -9.77 2.69 -16.36
C GLN A 116 -8.51 3.46 -16.02
N VAL A 117 -7.44 2.73 -15.68
CA VAL A 117 -6.15 3.29 -15.27
C VAL A 117 -5.07 2.85 -16.25
N TRP A 118 -4.25 3.75 -16.76
CA TRP A 118 -3.15 3.33 -17.64
C TRP A 118 -1.89 4.17 -17.53
N ASP A 119 -0.77 3.57 -17.91
CA ASP A 119 0.53 4.22 -17.99
C ASP A 119 0.69 4.96 -19.33
N GLY A 120 1.10 6.23 -19.25
CA GLY A 120 1.30 7.09 -20.40
C GLY A 120 2.55 6.78 -21.23
N LEU A 121 3.54 6.07 -20.68
CA LEU A 121 4.76 5.68 -21.40
C LEU A 121 4.63 4.30 -22.04
N THR A 122 4.23 3.28 -21.28
CA THR A 122 4.21 1.90 -21.78
C THR A 122 2.85 1.47 -22.32
N GLY A 123 1.79 2.21 -22.01
CA GLY A 123 0.42 1.87 -22.42
C GLY A 123 -0.20 0.74 -21.60
N ALA A 124 0.51 0.17 -20.62
CA ALA A 124 -0.02 -0.85 -19.71
C ALA A 124 -1.26 -0.30 -18.98
N ARG A 125 -2.32 -1.10 -18.91
CA ARG A 125 -3.64 -0.70 -18.40
C ARG A 125 -4.06 -1.55 -17.21
N ILE A 126 -4.87 -1.02 -16.31
CA ILE A 126 -5.64 -1.76 -15.33
C ILE A 126 -7.09 -1.30 -15.45
N GLU A 127 -7.98 -2.28 -15.54
CA GLU A 127 -9.42 -2.07 -15.48
C GLU A 127 -9.94 -2.55 -14.12
N PHE A 128 -10.67 -1.67 -13.45
CA PHE A 128 -11.39 -1.99 -12.21
C PHE A 128 -12.88 -1.93 -12.50
N LYS A 129 -13.55 -3.08 -12.46
CA LYS A 129 -15.01 -3.20 -12.58
C LYS A 129 -15.56 -3.88 -11.35
N THR A 130 -16.69 -3.40 -10.81
CA THR A 130 -17.39 -4.06 -9.69
C THR A 130 -17.61 -5.55 -9.94
N GLY A 131 -17.97 -5.93 -11.17
CA GLY A 131 -17.98 -7.31 -11.65
C GLY A 131 -18.69 -8.28 -10.69
N ALA A 132 -17.98 -9.30 -10.21
CA ALA A 132 -18.50 -10.30 -9.28
C ALA A 132 -18.84 -9.77 -7.87
N LEU A 133 -18.37 -8.57 -7.50
CA LEU A 133 -18.67 -7.91 -6.22
C LEU A 133 -19.89 -6.98 -6.29
N SER A 134 -20.54 -6.85 -7.46
CA SER A 134 -21.72 -6.01 -7.67
C SER A 134 -22.88 -6.28 -6.70
N GLN A 135 -23.01 -7.52 -6.21
CA GLN A 135 -24.01 -7.88 -5.19
C GLN A 135 -23.75 -7.24 -3.83
N GLN A 136 -22.48 -6.95 -3.50
CA GLN A 136 -22.07 -6.36 -2.22
C GLN A 136 -21.84 -4.85 -2.35
N TYR A 137 -21.33 -4.40 -3.50
CA TYR A 137 -21.00 -3.01 -3.80
C TYR A 137 -21.62 -2.61 -5.14
N PRO A 138 -22.73 -1.83 -5.15
CA PRO A 138 -23.41 -1.44 -6.38
C PRO A 138 -22.58 -0.47 -7.24
N SER A 139 -21.59 0.20 -6.66
CA SER A 139 -20.65 1.08 -7.33
C SER A 139 -19.26 0.98 -6.67
N ILE A 140 -18.21 1.36 -7.41
CA ILE A 140 -16.85 1.48 -6.85
C ILE A 140 -16.81 2.68 -5.90
N ALA A 141 -17.39 3.80 -6.34
CA ALA A 141 -17.55 5.01 -5.56
C ALA A 141 -18.65 5.88 -6.16
N THR A 142 -19.03 6.91 -5.41
CA THR A 142 -20.00 7.93 -5.84
C THR A 142 -19.34 9.29 -5.82
N ILE A 143 -19.29 9.94 -6.98
CA ILE A 143 -18.79 11.30 -7.11
C ILE A 143 -19.85 12.27 -6.56
N VAL A 144 -19.45 13.12 -5.61
CA VAL A 144 -20.33 14.08 -4.94
C VAL A 144 -19.60 15.42 -4.72
N GLU A 145 -20.31 16.54 -4.89
CA GLU A 145 -19.80 17.86 -4.54
C GLU A 145 -19.65 18.01 -3.02
N THR A 146 -18.52 18.57 -2.56
CA THR A 146 -18.28 18.79 -1.13
C THR A 146 -19.36 19.67 -0.50
N LEU A 147 -19.85 20.68 -1.24
CA LEU A 147 -20.95 21.56 -0.81
C LEU A 147 -22.26 20.79 -0.60
N ASN A 148 -22.56 19.80 -1.44
CA ASN A 148 -23.75 18.95 -1.28
C ASN A 148 -23.68 18.15 0.03
N ILE A 149 -22.49 17.63 0.36
CA ILE A 149 -22.25 16.92 1.64
C ILE A 149 -22.38 17.88 2.82
N GLN A 150 -21.77 19.07 2.76
CA GLN A 150 -21.88 20.06 3.84
C GLN A 150 -23.32 20.54 4.04
N HIS A 151 -24.05 20.83 2.96
CA HIS A 151 -25.47 21.16 3.00
C HIS A 151 -26.28 20.06 3.70
N ALA A 152 -26.06 18.81 3.29
CA ALA A 152 -26.77 17.66 3.85
C ALA A 152 -26.48 17.45 5.34
N LEU A 153 -25.22 17.61 5.76
CA LEU A 153 -24.82 17.51 7.16
C LEU A 153 -25.39 18.66 8.01
N LEU A 154 -25.41 19.89 7.48
CA LEU A 154 -25.98 21.05 8.18
C LEU A 154 -27.48 20.88 8.40
N ASN A 155 -28.24 20.50 7.37
CA ASN A 155 -29.67 20.22 7.50
C ASN A 155 -29.92 19.09 8.51
N ARG A 156 -29.08 18.05 8.48
CA ARG A 156 -29.19 16.96 9.45
C ARG A 156 -28.91 17.40 10.89
N ILE A 157 -27.96 18.30 11.10
CA ILE A 157 -27.67 18.88 12.42
C ILE A 157 -28.86 19.74 12.88
N ASP A 158 -29.46 20.54 11.99
CA ASP A 158 -30.64 21.36 12.32
C ASP A 158 -31.84 20.49 12.72
N GLU A 159 -32.07 19.37 12.02
CA GLU A 159 -33.12 18.40 12.36
C GLU A 159 -32.91 17.76 13.73
N LEU A 160 -31.67 17.38 14.05
CA LEU A 160 -31.34 16.72 15.32
C LEU A 160 -31.31 17.72 16.49
N GLY A 161 -30.92 18.97 16.22
CA GLY A 161 -30.76 20.02 17.21
C GLY A 161 -29.60 19.79 18.19
N GLY A 162 -29.41 20.77 19.09
CA GLY A 162 -28.49 20.65 20.23
C GLY A 162 -27.00 20.79 19.92
N VAL A 163 -26.63 21.25 18.72
CA VAL A 163 -25.27 21.70 18.37
C VAL A 163 -25.29 23.22 18.27
N ASP A 164 -24.46 23.91 19.05
CA ASP A 164 -24.26 25.36 18.95
C ASP A 164 -23.24 25.65 17.84
N ILE A 165 -23.72 26.09 16.67
CA ILE A 165 -22.86 26.42 15.52
C ILE A 165 -22.45 27.89 15.62
N ILE A 166 -21.16 28.12 15.81
CA ILE A 166 -20.52 29.43 15.91
C ILE A 166 -19.66 29.64 14.66
N ASP A 167 -20.28 30.13 13.59
CA ASP A 167 -19.60 30.41 12.33
C ASP A 167 -19.04 31.84 12.28
N LYS A 168 -18.34 32.20 11.19
CA LYS A 168 -17.68 33.51 11.00
C LYS A 168 -16.71 33.89 12.13
N THR A 169 -16.23 32.89 12.87
CA THR A 169 -15.53 33.07 14.14
C THR A 169 -14.32 32.14 14.18
N LYS A 170 -13.13 32.70 14.39
CA LYS A 170 -11.88 31.93 14.46
C LYS A 170 -11.46 31.73 15.90
N VAL A 171 -10.78 30.62 16.17
CA VAL A 171 -10.07 30.40 17.43
C VAL A 171 -8.78 31.23 17.39
N VAL A 172 -8.66 32.17 18.34
CA VAL A 172 -7.51 33.08 18.46
C VAL A 172 -6.44 32.46 19.36
N LYS A 173 -6.87 31.88 20.48
CA LYS A 173 -5.98 31.29 21.49
C LYS A 173 -6.63 30.07 22.11
N ILE A 174 -5.81 29.09 22.43
CA ILE A 174 -6.19 27.91 23.22
C ILE A 174 -5.25 27.87 24.41
N GLY A 175 -5.81 27.73 25.61
CA GLY A 175 -5.10 27.57 26.87
C GLY A 175 -5.78 26.53 27.73
N HIS A 176 -5.33 26.41 28.98
CA HIS A 176 -6.03 25.63 29.99
C HIS A 176 -6.84 26.54 30.90
N GLY A 177 -7.91 26.01 31.49
CA GLY A 177 -8.71 26.73 32.48
C GLY A 177 -7.94 26.99 33.79
N GLU A 178 -8.52 27.84 34.64
CA GLU A 178 -8.00 28.11 35.98
C GLU A 178 -8.78 27.29 37.03
N GLU A 179 -8.12 26.91 38.10
CA GLU A 179 -8.75 26.27 39.25
C GLU A 179 -9.65 27.29 39.97
N THR A 180 -10.94 26.97 40.10
CA THR A 180 -11.89 27.85 40.80
C THR A 180 -12.57 27.09 41.92
N GLY A 181 -12.16 27.33 43.17
CA GLY A 181 -12.84 26.96 44.42
C GLY A 181 -13.31 25.51 44.54
N ASP A 182 -14.43 25.18 43.88
CA ASP A 182 -15.11 23.88 43.92
C ASP A 182 -14.79 22.97 42.71
N LEU A 183 -14.17 23.49 41.63
CA LEU A 183 -13.90 22.74 40.39
C LEU A 183 -12.50 23.06 39.82
N ASP A 184 -11.75 22.01 39.52
CA ASP A 184 -10.45 22.07 38.84
C ASP A 184 -10.62 21.97 37.31
N PHE A 185 -10.32 23.07 36.61
CA PHE A 185 -10.32 23.15 35.15
C PHE A 185 -8.91 23.22 34.56
N SER A 186 -7.87 23.00 35.35
CA SER A 186 -6.46 23.11 34.93
C SER A 186 -6.11 22.18 33.77
N THR A 187 -6.85 21.07 33.60
CA THR A 187 -6.66 20.17 32.46
C THR A 187 -7.56 20.50 31.27
N TRP A 188 -8.64 21.27 31.46
CA TRP A 188 -9.66 21.48 30.43
C TRP A 188 -9.23 22.57 29.44
N PRO A 189 -9.28 22.30 28.13
CA PRO A 189 -9.01 23.33 27.12
C PRO A 189 -10.02 24.47 27.20
N GLN A 190 -9.50 25.70 27.23
CA GLN A 190 -10.26 26.94 27.11
C GLN A 190 -9.88 27.66 25.82
N LEU A 191 -10.87 27.97 25.00
CA LEU A 191 -10.74 28.63 23.71
C LEU A 191 -11.17 30.08 23.81
N GLU A 192 -10.37 30.97 23.26
CA GLU A 192 -10.71 32.38 23.04
C GLU A 192 -11.05 32.59 21.56
N LEU A 193 -12.25 33.09 21.30
CA LEU A 193 -12.78 33.27 19.95
C LEU A 193 -12.63 34.72 19.48
N SER A 194 -12.57 34.91 18.16
CA SER A 194 -12.41 36.24 17.55
C SER A 194 -13.59 37.19 17.79
N ASN A 195 -14.74 36.67 18.22
CA ASN A 195 -15.91 37.45 18.61
C ASN A 195 -15.92 37.82 20.12
N GLY A 196 -14.86 37.49 20.85
CA GLY A 196 -14.71 37.75 22.29
C GLY A 196 -15.32 36.68 23.21
N ARG A 197 -16.06 35.69 22.68
CA ARG A 197 -16.55 34.55 23.50
C ARG A 197 -15.38 33.69 23.97
N LYS A 198 -15.49 33.17 25.19
CA LYS A 198 -14.59 32.14 25.71
C LYS A 198 -15.38 30.86 25.88
N LEU A 199 -14.85 29.73 25.41
CA LEU A 199 -15.49 28.42 25.55
C LEU A 199 -14.58 27.49 26.34
N THR A 200 -15.14 26.65 27.20
CA THR A 200 -14.41 25.62 27.94
C THR A 200 -14.90 24.25 27.51
N ALA A 201 -13.99 23.35 27.13
CA ALA A 201 -14.31 22.06 26.56
C ALA A 201 -13.86 20.90 27.47
N ARG A 202 -14.71 19.88 27.66
CA ARG A 202 -14.25 18.59 28.23
C ARG A 202 -13.38 17.82 27.27
N LEU A 203 -13.76 17.87 26.00
CA LEU A 203 -13.05 17.31 24.86
C LEU A 203 -12.99 18.36 23.75
N LEU A 204 -11.78 18.68 23.30
CA LEU A 204 -11.52 19.57 22.17
C LEU A 204 -11.14 18.75 20.94
N ILE A 205 -11.81 18.97 19.81
CA ILE A 205 -11.60 18.22 18.57
C ILE A 205 -11.13 19.17 17.46
N GLY A 206 -9.95 18.91 16.91
CA GLY A 206 -9.43 19.61 15.73
C GLY A 206 -9.89 18.96 14.44
N ALA A 207 -10.76 19.63 13.68
CA ALA A 207 -11.26 19.28 12.36
C ALA A 207 -11.08 20.44 11.35
N ASP A 208 -10.10 21.30 11.63
CA ASP A 208 -9.79 22.61 11.04
C ASP A 208 -8.69 22.55 9.96
N GLY A 209 -8.34 21.34 9.53
CA GLY A 209 -7.49 21.09 8.38
C GLY A 209 -6.00 21.26 8.63
N ALA A 210 -5.24 21.39 7.53
CA ALA A 210 -3.78 21.29 7.55
C ALA A 210 -3.10 22.34 8.46
N ASN A 211 -3.72 23.49 8.74
CA ASN A 211 -3.17 24.55 9.61
C ASN A 211 -3.90 24.63 10.96
N SER A 212 -4.23 23.48 11.54
CA SER A 212 -4.98 23.35 12.80
C SER A 212 -4.36 24.13 13.98
N PRO A 213 -5.05 25.17 14.54
CA PRO A 213 -4.73 25.73 15.86
C PRO A 213 -4.77 24.68 16.97
N VAL A 214 -5.69 23.71 16.92
CA VAL A 214 -5.78 22.65 17.96
C VAL A 214 -4.52 21.78 17.99
N ARG A 215 -4.02 21.39 16.82
CA ARG A 215 -2.74 20.66 16.72
C ARG A 215 -1.56 21.51 17.20
N SER A 216 -1.56 22.80 16.88
CA SER A 216 -0.49 23.71 17.33
C SER A 216 -0.47 23.86 18.85
N PHE A 217 -1.63 23.87 19.50
CA PHE A 217 -1.78 23.92 20.95
C PHE A 217 -1.23 22.66 21.64
N THR A 218 -1.53 21.47 21.13
CA THR A 218 -1.04 20.19 21.67
C THR A 218 0.46 19.95 21.49
N LYS A 219 1.14 20.77 20.67
CA LYS A 219 2.54 20.56 20.27
C LYS A 219 2.79 19.19 19.61
N ILE A 220 1.74 18.54 19.09
CA ILE A 220 1.89 17.32 18.31
C ILE A 220 2.60 17.65 17.00
N GLU A 221 3.79 17.08 16.81
CA GLU A 221 4.54 17.24 15.57
C GLU A 221 3.78 16.62 14.39
N SER A 222 3.88 17.28 13.22
CA SER A 222 3.36 16.74 11.97
C SER A 222 4.50 16.62 10.97
N ARG A 223 4.81 15.38 10.58
CA ARG A 223 5.91 15.05 9.67
C ARG A 223 5.39 14.86 8.25
N GLY A 224 6.23 15.19 7.27
CA GLY A 224 5.95 14.93 5.86
C GLY A 224 6.78 15.79 4.92
N TRP A 225 6.47 15.74 3.63
CA TRP A 225 7.20 16.47 2.59
C TRP A 225 6.24 17.08 1.58
N ASP A 226 6.72 18.09 0.88
CA ASP A 226 6.04 18.69 -0.26
C ASP A 226 6.45 17.91 -1.52
N TYR A 227 5.49 17.55 -2.36
CA TYR A 227 5.77 16.76 -3.56
C TYR A 227 6.38 17.58 -4.70
N ASP A 228 6.52 18.91 -4.52
CA ASP A 228 6.81 19.86 -5.59
C ASP A 228 5.91 19.62 -6.83
N ARG A 229 4.63 19.41 -6.54
CA ARG A 229 3.57 19.16 -7.51
C ARG A 229 2.34 19.96 -7.14
N HIS A 230 1.59 20.36 -8.15
CA HIS A 230 0.32 21.04 -8.02
C HIS A 230 -0.79 20.20 -8.67
N GLY A 231 -1.93 20.11 -8.00
CA GLY A 231 -3.16 19.58 -8.58
C GLY A 231 -3.93 20.70 -9.26
N VAL A 232 -4.08 20.64 -10.58
CA VAL A 232 -4.97 21.51 -11.36
C VAL A 232 -6.33 20.84 -11.46
N VAL A 233 -7.38 21.56 -11.06
CA VAL A 233 -8.76 21.10 -11.13
C VAL A 233 -9.58 22.01 -12.03
N ALA A 234 -10.56 21.41 -12.71
CA ALA A 234 -11.49 22.11 -13.56
C ALA A 234 -12.77 21.28 -13.74
N THR A 235 -13.89 21.95 -13.99
CA THR A 235 -15.14 21.29 -14.40
C THR A 235 -15.20 21.29 -15.92
N LEU A 236 -15.30 20.09 -16.48
CA LEU A 236 -15.29 19.80 -17.91
C LEU A 236 -16.71 19.48 -18.37
N LYS A 237 -17.12 20.01 -19.52
CA LYS A 237 -18.28 19.53 -20.26
C LYS A 237 -17.80 18.56 -21.32
N ILE A 238 -18.35 17.35 -21.32
CA ILE A 238 -17.88 16.22 -22.13
C ILE A 238 -18.94 15.78 -23.12
N GLU A 239 -18.51 15.07 -24.17
CA GLU A 239 -19.42 14.38 -25.09
C GLU A 239 -20.41 13.48 -24.33
N THR A 240 -21.69 13.57 -24.68
CA THR A 240 -22.76 12.74 -24.11
C THR A 240 -22.89 11.41 -24.85
N GLY A 241 -23.62 10.45 -24.27
CA GLY A 241 -23.86 9.13 -24.88
C GLY A 241 -22.74 8.10 -24.70
N ARG A 242 -21.74 8.39 -23.85
CA ARG A 242 -20.70 7.43 -23.44
C ARG A 242 -21.01 6.76 -22.10
N PRO A 243 -20.48 5.55 -21.84
CA PRO A 243 -20.61 4.92 -20.53
C PRO A 243 -19.97 5.75 -19.41
N VAL A 244 -20.51 5.63 -18.20
CA VAL A 244 -20.01 6.30 -17.01
C VAL A 244 -18.77 5.56 -16.50
N VAL A 245 -17.59 6.14 -16.72
CA VAL A 245 -16.30 5.54 -16.39
C VAL A 245 -15.39 6.60 -15.76
N ALA A 246 -14.66 6.23 -14.71
CA ALA A 246 -13.58 7.05 -14.17
C ALA A 246 -12.27 6.77 -14.91
N TRP A 247 -11.64 7.80 -15.47
CA TRP A 247 -10.43 7.66 -16.27
C TRP A 247 -9.22 8.22 -15.55
N GLN A 248 -8.11 7.50 -15.54
CA GLN A 248 -6.85 7.97 -14.97
C GLN A 248 -5.65 7.52 -15.82
N ARG A 249 -4.83 8.47 -16.23
CA ARG A 249 -3.58 8.22 -16.95
C ARG A 249 -2.40 8.71 -16.13
N PHE A 250 -1.38 7.88 -15.96
CA PHE A 250 -0.12 8.29 -15.34
C PHE A 250 0.84 8.86 -16.38
N LEU A 251 1.01 10.19 -16.38
CA LEU A 251 2.04 10.85 -17.18
C LEU A 251 3.31 11.06 -16.35
N PRO A 252 4.50 11.19 -16.97
CA PRO A 252 5.74 11.49 -16.24
C PRO A 252 5.70 12.79 -15.42
N THR A 253 4.94 13.78 -15.87
CA THR A 253 4.72 15.04 -15.13
C THR A 253 3.81 14.87 -13.92
N GLY A 254 2.94 13.86 -13.95
CA GLY A 254 2.01 13.48 -12.91
C GLY A 254 0.72 12.89 -13.49
N PRO A 255 -0.13 12.25 -12.67
CA PRO A 255 -1.39 11.67 -13.13
C PRO A 255 -2.38 12.73 -13.61
N ILE A 256 -3.12 12.41 -14.68
CA ILE A 256 -4.29 13.14 -15.15
C ILE A 256 -5.52 12.25 -15.00
N ALA A 257 -6.54 12.72 -14.29
CA ALA A 257 -7.77 11.99 -14.03
C ALA A 257 -9.00 12.79 -14.47
N MET A 258 -9.97 12.09 -15.06
CA MET A 258 -11.28 12.61 -15.46
C MET A 258 -12.34 11.75 -14.77
N LEU A 259 -13.03 12.33 -13.79
CA LEU A 259 -14.05 11.65 -13.00
C LEU A 259 -15.45 12.10 -13.44
N PRO A 260 -16.40 11.18 -13.67
CA PRO A 260 -17.68 11.51 -14.25
C PRO A 260 -18.56 12.29 -13.27
N LEU A 261 -19.27 13.30 -13.79
CA LEU A 261 -20.32 14.05 -13.10
C LEU A 261 -21.65 13.89 -13.87
N PRO A 262 -22.80 14.15 -13.25
CA PRO A 262 -24.08 14.04 -13.93
C PRO A 262 -24.22 15.09 -15.04
N ASN A 263 -25.19 14.88 -15.94
CA ASN A 263 -25.56 15.83 -17.00
C ASN A 263 -24.46 16.12 -18.05
N GLY A 264 -23.58 15.16 -18.34
CA GLY A 264 -22.52 15.33 -19.35
C GLY A 264 -21.36 16.21 -18.88
N TYR A 265 -21.12 16.26 -17.57
CA TYR A 265 -19.97 16.92 -16.99
C TYR A 265 -18.94 15.89 -16.48
N ALA A 266 -17.72 16.34 -16.25
CA ALA A 266 -16.70 15.59 -15.55
C ALA A 266 -15.81 16.55 -14.76
N THR A 267 -15.20 16.08 -13.67
CA THR A 267 -14.18 16.85 -12.95
C THR A 267 -12.79 16.38 -13.37
N LEU A 268 -11.91 17.33 -13.67
CA LEU A 268 -10.51 17.10 -13.95
C LEU A 268 -9.71 17.18 -12.66
N VAL A 269 -8.79 16.24 -12.47
CA VAL A 269 -7.69 16.36 -11.50
C VAL A 269 -6.39 16.04 -12.22
N TRP A 270 -5.61 17.08 -12.53
CA TRP A 270 -4.33 16.96 -13.21
C TRP A 270 -3.20 17.36 -12.29
N THR A 271 -2.47 16.37 -11.79
CA THR A 271 -1.24 16.59 -11.03
C THR A 271 -0.09 16.87 -11.99
N THR A 272 0.63 17.97 -11.79
CA THR A 272 1.80 18.34 -12.60
C THR A 272 2.78 19.23 -11.83
N THR A 273 3.85 19.67 -12.48
CA THR A 273 4.83 20.60 -11.92
C THR A 273 4.22 21.99 -11.69
N PRO A 274 4.71 22.77 -10.71
CA PRO A 274 4.19 24.13 -10.45
C PRO A 274 4.23 25.03 -11.70
N ALA A 275 5.29 24.93 -12.51
CA ALA A 275 5.45 25.69 -13.75
C ALA A 275 4.37 25.35 -14.78
N LEU A 276 4.10 24.05 -15.02
CA LEU A 276 3.05 23.65 -15.95
C LEU A 276 1.65 24.00 -15.41
N ALA A 277 1.43 23.86 -14.10
CA ALA A 277 0.18 24.25 -13.46
C ALA A 277 -0.11 25.76 -13.61
N ALA A 278 0.91 26.61 -13.53
CA ALA A 278 0.77 28.04 -13.80
C ALA A 278 0.39 28.30 -15.26
N LYS A 279 1.04 27.62 -16.22
CA LYS A 279 0.73 27.71 -17.65
C LYS A 279 -0.70 27.25 -17.97
N LEU A 280 -1.14 26.14 -17.37
CA LEU A 280 -2.49 25.57 -17.51
C LEU A 280 -3.59 26.49 -16.99
N LYS A 281 -3.31 27.29 -15.95
CA LYS A 281 -4.26 28.29 -15.45
C LYS A 281 -4.35 29.52 -16.35
N ALA A 282 -3.24 29.93 -16.95
CA ALA A 282 -3.15 31.17 -17.73
C ALA A 282 -3.77 31.04 -19.14
N MET A 283 -3.69 29.86 -19.76
CA MET A 283 -4.13 29.65 -21.15
C MET A 283 -5.63 29.86 -21.40
N SER A 284 -6.01 29.99 -22.67
CA SER A 284 -7.41 30.09 -23.11
C SER A 284 -8.22 28.83 -22.80
N HIS A 285 -9.56 28.93 -22.69
CA HIS A 285 -10.43 27.77 -22.47
C HIS A 285 -10.33 26.74 -23.60
N ALA A 286 -10.20 27.21 -24.84
CA ALA A 286 -10.07 26.34 -26.01
C ALA A 286 -8.75 25.56 -26.01
N ASP A 287 -7.63 26.23 -25.73
CA ASP A 287 -6.32 25.60 -25.65
C ASP A 287 -6.25 24.62 -24.47
N PHE A 288 -6.85 24.97 -23.33
CA PHE A 288 -6.92 24.09 -22.17
C PHE A 288 -7.70 22.81 -22.48
N ALA A 289 -8.88 22.93 -23.08
CA ALA A 289 -9.68 21.76 -23.47
C ALA A 289 -8.95 20.87 -24.47
N ALA A 290 -8.28 21.47 -25.47
CA ALA A 290 -7.46 20.74 -26.43
C ALA A 290 -6.30 20.00 -25.75
N LEU A 291 -5.61 20.66 -24.81
CA LEU A 291 -4.48 20.08 -24.10
C LEU A 291 -4.90 18.98 -23.12
N VAL A 292 -6.07 19.09 -22.48
CA VAL A 292 -6.66 17.99 -21.68
C VAL A 292 -6.98 16.80 -22.58
N ASN A 293 -7.59 17.03 -23.74
CA ASN A 293 -7.87 15.97 -24.71
C ASN A 293 -6.59 15.28 -25.19
N ALA A 294 -5.57 16.06 -25.52
CA ALA A 294 -4.24 15.58 -25.88
C ALA A 294 -3.58 14.80 -24.74
N GLY A 295 -3.72 15.25 -23.49
CA GLY A 295 -3.21 14.60 -22.28
C GLY A 295 -3.68 13.14 -22.14
N PHE A 296 -4.86 12.80 -22.65
CA PHE A 296 -5.36 11.43 -22.67
C PHE A 296 -5.05 10.64 -23.95
N ARG A 297 -4.68 11.30 -25.05
CA ARG A 297 -4.60 10.71 -26.40
C ARG A 297 -3.18 10.65 -26.98
N LEU A 298 -2.38 11.68 -26.80
CA LEU A 298 -1.06 11.83 -27.43
C LEU A 298 0.04 11.12 -26.64
N SER A 299 1.18 10.91 -27.31
CA SER A 299 2.39 10.32 -26.72
C SER A 299 3.07 11.31 -25.75
N ASP A 300 3.89 10.81 -24.83
CA ASP A 300 4.65 11.68 -23.93
C ASP A 300 5.62 12.63 -24.68
N VAL A 301 6.14 12.21 -25.83
CA VAL A 301 7.03 13.03 -26.67
C VAL A 301 6.27 14.25 -27.23
N ASP A 302 5.06 14.01 -27.75
CA ASP A 302 4.19 15.08 -28.24
C ASP A 302 3.76 16.02 -27.12
N LEU A 303 3.41 15.45 -25.96
CA LEU A 303 3.03 16.23 -24.79
C LEU A 303 4.17 17.11 -24.30
N ARG A 304 5.40 16.59 -24.21
CA ARG A 304 6.58 17.41 -23.87
C ARG A 304 6.82 18.52 -24.87
N TYR A 305 6.65 18.26 -26.18
CA TYR A 305 6.74 19.32 -27.18
C TYR A 305 5.71 20.44 -26.92
N LEU A 306 4.46 20.08 -26.61
CA LEU A 306 3.39 21.03 -26.28
C LEU A 306 3.66 21.79 -24.96
N TYR A 307 4.35 21.17 -24.01
CA TYR A 307 4.73 21.78 -22.74
C TYR A 307 5.96 22.69 -22.85
N GLU A 308 7.02 22.22 -23.51
CA GLU A 308 8.40 22.74 -23.46
C GLU A 308 8.82 23.53 -24.71
N ALA A 309 8.37 23.17 -25.93
CA ALA A 309 9.06 23.58 -27.16
C ALA A 309 8.34 24.63 -28.05
N GLY A 310 7.00 24.69 -28.16
CA GLY A 310 6.44 25.68 -29.09
C GLY A 310 4.98 25.57 -29.47
N ALA A 311 4.17 26.40 -28.84
CA ALA A 311 2.98 26.99 -29.45
C ALA A 311 2.83 28.39 -28.85
N LYS A 312 2.71 29.42 -29.69
CA LYS A 312 2.25 30.72 -29.20
C LYS A 312 0.83 30.54 -28.65
N GLU A 313 0.47 31.33 -27.65
CA GLU A 313 -0.89 31.30 -27.10
C GLU A 313 -1.91 31.47 -28.24
N GLY A 314 -2.85 30.54 -28.40
CA GLY A 314 -3.77 30.46 -29.55
C GLY A 314 -3.44 29.40 -30.62
N GLU A 315 -2.22 28.83 -30.66
CA GLU A 315 -1.84 27.79 -31.63
C GLU A 315 -1.90 26.37 -31.03
N VAL A 316 -2.07 26.24 -29.70
CA VAL A 316 -2.04 24.94 -29.00
C VAL A 316 -3.13 24.02 -29.50
N LYS A 317 -4.35 24.54 -29.69
CA LYS A 317 -5.48 23.78 -30.22
C LYS A 317 -5.17 23.18 -31.59
N GLU A 318 -4.72 23.99 -32.54
CA GLU A 318 -4.41 23.53 -33.91
C GLU A 318 -3.30 22.47 -33.91
N GLN A 319 -2.27 22.67 -33.09
CA GLN A 319 -1.17 21.72 -32.95
C GLN A 319 -1.60 20.37 -32.34
N CYS A 320 -2.56 20.39 -31.40
CA CYS A 320 -3.15 19.19 -30.83
C CYS A 320 -4.00 18.45 -31.88
N GLU A 321 -4.88 19.18 -32.59
CA GLU A 321 -5.75 18.62 -33.62
C GLU A 321 -4.95 18.01 -34.78
N TRP A 322 -3.89 18.70 -35.24
CA TRP A 322 -3.02 18.19 -36.28
C TRP A 322 -2.31 16.89 -35.84
N ARG A 323 -1.73 16.87 -34.63
CA ARG A 323 -1.05 15.66 -34.10
C ARG A 323 -2.01 14.48 -33.96
N GLU A 324 -3.21 14.71 -33.45
CA GLU A 324 -4.24 13.69 -33.36
C GLU A 324 -4.64 13.15 -34.74
N SER A 325 -4.63 13.99 -35.79
CA SER A 325 -4.97 13.57 -37.15
C SER A 325 -3.88 12.70 -37.82
N VAL A 326 -2.61 12.92 -37.46
CA VAL A 326 -1.45 12.21 -38.02
C VAL A 326 -1.17 10.91 -37.27
N VAL A 327 -1.47 10.85 -35.98
CA VAL A 327 -1.40 9.61 -35.20
C VAL A 327 -2.48 8.67 -35.75
N LYS A 328 -2.07 7.60 -36.47
CA LYS A 328 -2.98 6.52 -36.87
C LYS A 328 -3.71 6.07 -35.62
N ALA A 329 -5.01 6.37 -35.54
CA ALA A 329 -5.84 5.99 -34.42
C ALA A 329 -5.77 4.48 -34.28
N ASP A 330 -4.93 4.01 -33.36
CA ASP A 330 -5.00 2.66 -32.87
C ASP A 330 -6.45 2.51 -32.41
N LYS A 331 -7.20 1.55 -32.97
CA LYS A 331 -8.66 1.39 -32.80
C LYS A 331 -9.00 1.05 -31.35
N ARG A 332 -8.79 1.97 -30.43
CA ARG A 332 -8.97 1.80 -29.00
C ARG A 332 -10.32 2.39 -28.66
N GLU A 333 -11.33 1.52 -28.56
CA GLU A 333 -12.68 1.82 -28.03
C GLU A 333 -12.67 2.38 -26.59
N PHE A 334 -11.49 2.48 -25.96
CA PHE A 334 -11.27 2.76 -24.54
C PHE A 334 -10.52 4.09 -24.31
N LEU A 335 -11.06 5.20 -24.81
CA LEU A 335 -10.58 6.55 -24.52
C LEU A 335 -11.67 7.37 -23.82
N PRO A 336 -11.30 8.31 -22.94
CA PRO A 336 -12.28 9.20 -22.31
C PRO A 336 -13.05 10.01 -23.36
N PRO A 337 -14.29 10.43 -23.06
CA PRO A 337 -15.04 11.34 -23.92
C PRO A 337 -14.24 12.62 -24.18
N ARG A 338 -14.45 13.26 -25.35
CA ARG A 338 -13.78 14.54 -25.60
C ARG A 338 -14.37 15.62 -24.69
N VAL A 339 -13.49 16.49 -24.22
CA VAL A 339 -13.86 17.75 -23.58
C VAL A 339 -14.28 18.73 -24.66
N VAL A 340 -15.50 19.23 -24.56
CA VAL A 340 -16.10 20.19 -25.50
C VAL A 340 -15.88 21.61 -25.00
N GLU A 341 -16.05 21.81 -23.69
CA GLU A 341 -16.07 23.13 -23.06
C GLU A 341 -15.59 23.02 -21.61
N ILE A 342 -15.08 24.12 -21.07
CA ILE A 342 -14.65 24.25 -19.67
C ILE A 342 -15.61 25.22 -18.99
N GLN A 343 -16.12 24.84 -17.81
CA GLN A 343 -16.94 25.75 -17.02
C GLN A 343 -16.11 26.97 -16.62
N GLU A 344 -16.64 28.17 -16.87
CA GLU A 344 -15.98 29.42 -16.52
C GLU A 344 -15.75 29.54 -15.01
N GLY A 345 -14.58 30.08 -14.62
CA GLY A 345 -14.19 30.21 -13.21
C GLY A 345 -13.87 28.88 -12.48
N SER A 346 -13.96 27.73 -13.16
CA SER A 346 -13.72 26.42 -12.52
C SER A 346 -12.24 26.03 -12.38
N ARG A 347 -11.33 26.72 -13.08
CA ARG A 347 -9.91 26.37 -13.10
C ARG A 347 -9.20 26.85 -11.84
N ALA A 348 -8.69 25.90 -11.04
CA ALA A 348 -7.92 26.20 -9.84
C ALA A 348 -6.70 25.27 -9.73
N SER A 349 -5.69 25.70 -8.97
CA SER A 349 -4.52 24.86 -8.65
C SER A 349 -4.20 24.91 -7.16
N PHE A 350 -3.81 23.79 -6.57
CA PHE A 350 -3.36 23.74 -5.18
C PHE A 350 -2.07 22.90 -5.03
N PRO A 351 -1.18 23.26 -4.09
CA PRO A 351 0.05 22.52 -3.85
C PRO A 351 -0.27 21.16 -3.20
N LEU A 352 0.47 20.13 -3.62
CA LEU A 352 0.30 18.77 -3.10
C LEU A 352 1.33 18.50 -2.01
N LYS A 353 0.83 18.13 -0.83
CA LYS A 353 1.64 17.91 0.36
C LYS A 353 1.22 16.61 1.03
N MET A 354 2.18 15.95 1.63
CA MET A 354 1.94 14.88 2.58
C MET A 354 2.25 15.39 3.97
N ARG A 355 1.34 15.22 4.91
CA ARG A 355 1.56 15.49 6.33
C ARG A 355 0.89 14.42 7.16
N HIS A 356 1.50 14.02 8.27
CA HIS A 356 0.95 13.04 9.20
C HIS A 356 1.36 13.45 10.61
N ALA A 357 0.37 13.64 11.48
CA ALA A 357 0.59 13.90 12.90
C ALA A 357 1.20 12.66 13.58
N ASP A 358 2.13 12.87 14.50
CA ASP A 358 2.78 11.78 15.25
C ASP A 358 1.82 11.09 16.23
N SER A 359 0.80 11.82 16.70
CA SER A 359 -0.30 11.31 17.50
C SER A 359 -1.63 11.91 17.01
N TYR A 360 -2.73 11.19 17.20
CA TYR A 360 -4.08 11.62 16.82
C TYR A 360 -4.88 12.12 18.02
N CYS A 361 -4.44 11.81 19.24
CA CYS A 361 -5.07 12.25 20.47
C CYS A 361 -4.02 12.64 21.52
N ASP A 362 -4.47 13.46 22.45
CA ASP A 362 -3.80 13.83 23.69
C ASP A 362 -4.88 13.91 24.79
N GLU A 363 -4.49 14.15 26.04
CA GLU A 363 -5.46 14.30 27.13
C GLU A 363 -6.46 15.42 26.77
N ARG A 364 -7.74 15.07 26.70
CA ARG A 364 -8.87 15.95 26.34
C ARG A 364 -8.83 16.52 24.93
N ILE A 365 -7.99 15.98 24.03
CA ILE A 365 -7.83 16.50 22.67
C ILE A 365 -7.81 15.37 21.64
N ALA A 366 -8.54 15.54 20.53
CA ALA A 366 -8.51 14.64 19.38
C ALA A 366 -8.36 15.43 18.06
N LEU A 367 -7.63 14.87 17.09
CA LEU A 367 -7.45 15.44 15.76
C LEU A 367 -8.09 14.53 14.73
N VAL A 368 -8.90 15.05 13.80
CA VAL A 368 -9.59 14.26 12.77
C VAL A 368 -9.39 14.85 11.37
N GLY A 369 -9.35 13.98 10.34
CA GLY A 369 -9.21 14.40 8.95
C GLY A 369 -7.92 15.17 8.68
N ASP A 370 -8.01 16.24 7.89
CA ASP A 370 -6.85 17.05 7.45
C ASP A 370 -6.04 17.67 8.60
N ALA A 371 -6.61 17.77 9.81
CA ALA A 371 -5.88 18.19 11.01
C ALA A 371 -4.88 17.12 11.50
N ALA A 372 -5.19 15.84 11.30
CA ALA A 372 -4.37 14.70 11.68
C ALA A 372 -3.49 14.18 10.53
N HIS A 373 -4.01 14.15 9.30
CA HIS A 373 -3.28 13.66 8.13
C HIS A 373 -3.70 14.39 6.86
N THR A 374 -2.74 14.76 6.02
CA THR A 374 -2.99 15.35 4.70
C THR A 374 -2.34 14.47 3.64
N THR A 375 -3.11 14.07 2.62
CA THR A 375 -2.67 13.09 1.62
C THR A 375 -2.70 13.67 0.21
N HIS A 376 -1.91 13.08 -0.70
CA HIS A 376 -1.95 13.43 -2.12
C HIS A 376 -3.30 13.00 -2.72
N PRO A 377 -3.99 13.85 -3.50
CA PRO A 377 -5.33 13.59 -4.05
C PRO A 377 -5.39 12.52 -5.15
N LEU A 378 -4.36 11.66 -5.26
CA LEU A 378 -4.14 10.70 -6.36
C LEU A 378 -5.29 9.70 -6.53
N ALA A 379 -6.16 9.57 -5.53
CA ALA A 379 -7.36 8.73 -5.56
C ALA A 379 -8.57 9.36 -4.81
N GLY A 380 -8.55 10.66 -4.52
CA GLY A 380 -9.63 11.32 -3.76
C GLY A 380 -9.86 10.75 -2.35
N GLN A 381 -8.85 10.10 -1.75
CA GLN A 381 -9.00 9.31 -0.52
C GLN A 381 -9.01 10.15 0.78
N GLY A 382 -8.44 11.36 0.77
CA GLY A 382 -8.29 12.17 2.00
C GLY A 382 -9.61 12.39 2.76
N LEU A 383 -10.69 12.75 2.05
CA LEU A 383 -11.99 12.92 2.68
C LEU A 383 -12.55 11.60 3.25
N ASN A 384 -12.39 10.50 2.53
CA ASN A 384 -12.84 9.19 2.99
C ASN A 384 -12.11 8.75 4.26
N GLN A 385 -10.81 9.03 4.36
CA GLN A 385 -10.05 8.82 5.58
C GLN A 385 -10.57 9.69 6.73
N GLY A 386 -10.88 10.95 6.46
CA GLY A 386 -11.50 11.84 7.46
C GLY A 386 -12.88 11.34 7.95
N LEU A 387 -13.73 10.84 7.05
CA LEU A 387 -15.03 10.25 7.43
C LEU A 387 -14.86 8.94 8.21
N ALA A 388 -13.85 8.12 7.87
CA ALA A 388 -13.52 6.93 8.63
C ALA A 388 -12.99 7.28 10.04
N ASP A 389 -12.22 8.37 10.17
CA ASP A 389 -11.82 8.89 11.48
C ASP A 389 -13.03 9.33 12.30
N VAL A 390 -13.98 10.05 11.69
CA VAL A 390 -15.24 10.44 12.32
C VAL A 390 -15.99 9.22 12.84
N GLN A 391 -16.10 8.16 12.05
CA GLN A 391 -16.80 6.94 12.46
C GLN A 391 -16.13 6.25 13.65
N SER A 392 -14.80 6.14 13.64
CA SER A 392 -14.04 5.49 14.70
C SER A 392 -14.04 6.31 15.99
N LEU A 393 -13.88 7.64 15.90
CA LEU A 393 -13.98 8.53 17.04
C LEU A 393 -15.38 8.55 17.63
N PHE A 394 -16.42 8.63 16.80
CA PHE A 394 -17.81 8.54 17.23
C PHE A 394 -18.08 7.26 18.03
N LYS A 395 -17.65 6.09 17.54
CA LYS A 395 -17.80 4.81 18.26
C LYS A 395 -17.06 4.79 19.60
N SER A 396 -15.87 5.36 19.64
CA SER A 396 -15.06 5.46 20.86
C SER A 396 -15.76 6.32 21.91
N LEU A 397 -16.31 7.46 21.50
CA LEU A 397 -17.09 8.35 22.38
C LEU A 397 -18.43 7.74 22.80
N GLU A 398 -19.13 7.07 21.90
CA GLU A 398 -20.37 6.34 22.22
C GLU A 398 -20.12 5.25 23.27
N SER A 399 -19.03 4.49 23.11
CA SER A 399 -18.60 3.50 24.11
C SER A 399 -18.27 4.18 25.45
N ALA A 400 -17.51 5.27 25.45
CA ALA A 400 -17.15 5.99 26.65
C ALA A 400 -18.38 6.48 27.43
N VAL A 401 -19.34 7.10 26.75
CA VAL A 401 -20.60 7.57 27.37
C VAL A 401 -21.42 6.39 27.89
N THR A 402 -21.49 5.28 27.15
CA THR A 402 -22.20 4.07 27.58
C THR A 402 -21.63 3.49 28.89
N HIS A 403 -20.31 3.55 29.06
CA HIS A 403 -19.62 3.07 30.26
C HIS A 403 -19.47 4.13 31.36
N GLY A 404 -20.00 5.35 31.17
CA GLY A 404 -19.89 6.44 32.13
C GLY A 404 -18.47 7.01 32.28
N GLN A 405 -17.61 6.81 31.28
CA GLN A 405 -16.25 7.36 31.25
C GLN A 405 -16.27 8.85 30.92
N ASP A 406 -15.20 9.56 31.30
CA ASP A 406 -15.00 10.94 30.84
C ASP A 406 -14.61 10.94 29.35
N VAL A 407 -15.41 11.60 28.52
CA VAL A 407 -15.19 11.71 27.06
C VAL A 407 -13.87 12.38 26.69
N GLY A 408 -13.31 13.17 27.60
CA GLY A 408 -12.01 13.80 27.45
C GLY A 408 -10.82 12.94 27.89
N SER A 409 -11.05 11.81 28.58
CA SER A 409 -9.95 10.97 29.05
C SER A 409 -9.19 10.34 27.89
N ILE A 410 -7.86 10.27 27.97
CA ILE A 410 -7.06 9.57 26.94
C ILE A 410 -7.53 8.12 26.71
N HIS A 411 -8.02 7.42 27.75
CA HIS A 411 -8.51 6.05 27.64
C HIS A 411 -9.78 5.94 26.78
N ALA A 412 -10.59 7.00 26.71
CA ALA A 412 -11.75 7.06 25.84
C ALA A 412 -11.34 7.29 24.36
N LEU A 413 -10.20 7.93 24.12
CA LEU A 413 -9.71 8.31 22.79
C LEU A 413 -8.71 7.31 22.19
N GLU A 414 -8.02 6.53 23.02
CA GLU A 414 -7.01 5.56 22.61
C GLU A 414 -7.51 4.53 21.58
N PRO A 415 -8.72 3.96 21.68
CA PRO A 415 -9.23 3.03 20.66
C PRO A 415 -9.29 3.66 19.26
N TYR A 416 -9.69 4.94 19.18
CA TYR A 416 -9.72 5.70 17.94
C TYR A 416 -8.32 5.87 17.35
N ALA A 417 -7.36 6.31 18.16
CA ALA A 417 -5.98 6.51 17.71
C ALA A 417 -5.34 5.19 17.26
N HIS A 418 -5.55 4.10 18.01
CA HIS A 418 -5.02 2.77 17.68
C HIS A 418 -5.57 2.24 16.35
N GLU A 419 -6.88 2.38 16.10
CA GLU A 419 -7.51 1.92 14.85
C GLU A 419 -7.07 2.77 13.65
N ARG A 420 -7.09 4.10 13.79
CA ARG A 420 -6.95 5.02 12.65
C ARG A 420 -5.52 5.38 12.31
N TYR A 421 -4.62 5.46 13.29
CA TYR A 421 -3.24 5.86 13.05
C TYR A 421 -2.55 4.90 12.07
N PHE A 422 -2.61 3.60 12.34
CA PHE A 422 -1.96 2.59 11.49
C PHE A 422 -2.59 2.53 10.09
N GLU A 423 -3.92 2.53 10.00
CA GLU A 423 -4.65 2.49 8.73
C GLU A 423 -4.36 3.70 7.84
N ASN A 424 -4.30 4.90 8.43
CA ASN A 424 -3.92 6.11 7.72
C ASN A 424 -2.45 6.07 7.30
N HIS A 425 -1.54 5.60 8.17
CA HIS A 425 -0.12 5.45 7.87
C HIS A 425 0.14 4.51 6.67
N VAL A 426 -0.56 3.37 6.62
CA VAL A 426 -0.45 2.40 5.50
C VAL A 426 -0.92 3.04 4.20
N THR A 427 -2.07 3.72 4.23
CA THR A 427 -2.66 4.37 3.05
C THR A 427 -1.75 5.48 2.52
N LEU A 428 -1.25 6.31 3.42
CA LEU A 428 -0.27 7.36 3.15
C LEU A 428 1.00 6.79 2.51
N GLY A 429 1.56 5.71 3.08
CA GLY A 429 2.76 5.05 2.54
C GLY A 429 2.54 4.39 1.17
N ALA A 430 1.35 3.85 0.92
CA ALA A 430 0.99 3.28 -0.38
C ALA A 430 0.91 4.37 -1.47
N ILE A 431 0.24 5.49 -1.17
CA ILE A 431 0.11 6.63 -2.10
C ILE A 431 1.48 7.23 -2.43
N ASP A 432 2.35 7.42 -1.43
CA ASP A 432 3.71 7.94 -1.65
C ASP A 432 4.54 7.01 -2.54
N LYS A 433 4.52 5.70 -2.29
CA LYS A 433 5.25 4.72 -3.10
C LYS A 433 4.73 4.68 -4.53
N LEU A 434 3.42 4.76 -4.73
CA LEU A 434 2.83 4.87 -6.07
C LEU A 434 3.31 6.15 -6.76
N HIS A 435 3.20 7.32 -6.12
CA HIS A 435 3.68 8.58 -6.70
C HIS A 435 5.16 8.50 -7.12
N LYS A 436 6.03 7.98 -6.25
CA LYS A 436 7.47 7.81 -6.53
C LYS A 436 7.75 6.79 -7.64
N LEU A 437 7.00 5.69 -7.70
CA LEU A 437 7.15 4.68 -8.75
C LEU A 437 6.78 5.24 -10.12
N TYR A 438 5.72 6.06 -10.19
CA TYR A 438 5.23 6.62 -11.46
C TYR A 438 5.95 7.91 -11.90
N SER A 439 6.69 8.59 -11.03
CA SER A 439 7.44 9.81 -11.36
C SER A 439 8.82 9.57 -12.00
N VAL A 440 9.31 8.32 -12.03
CA VAL A 440 10.60 7.97 -12.64
C VAL A 440 10.45 7.83 -14.17
N SER A 441 11.20 8.64 -14.92
CA SER A 441 11.09 8.77 -16.38
C SER A 441 12.16 8.01 -17.19
N SER A 442 13.11 7.31 -16.55
CA SER A 442 14.15 6.53 -17.26
C SER A 442 14.68 5.33 -16.46
N GLY A 443 15.11 4.28 -17.18
CA GLY A 443 15.85 3.12 -16.63
C GLY A 443 15.04 1.82 -16.46
N PRO A 444 15.66 0.73 -15.96
CA PRO A 444 15.03 -0.60 -15.81
C PRO A 444 13.82 -0.64 -14.85
N LEU A 445 13.61 0.42 -14.06
CA LEU A 445 12.42 0.61 -13.23
C LEU A 445 11.14 0.80 -14.05
N VAL A 446 11.23 1.36 -15.27
CA VAL A 446 10.08 1.53 -16.17
C VAL A 446 9.56 0.15 -16.64
N THR A 447 10.47 -0.78 -16.96
CA THR A 447 10.11 -2.15 -17.35
C THR A 447 9.52 -2.94 -16.17
N ALA A 448 10.05 -2.77 -14.96
CA ALA A 448 9.52 -3.41 -13.75
C ALA A 448 8.08 -2.92 -13.41
N ARG A 449 7.77 -1.65 -13.68
CA ARG A 449 6.42 -1.08 -13.52
C ARG A 449 5.41 -1.73 -14.47
N SER A 450 5.75 -1.88 -15.74
CA SER A 450 4.88 -2.51 -16.74
C SER A 450 4.61 -3.97 -16.43
N TRP A 451 5.64 -4.70 -15.98
CA TRP A 451 5.50 -6.09 -15.56
C TRP A 451 4.64 -6.24 -14.30
N GLY A 452 4.78 -5.32 -13.32
CA GLY A 452 3.93 -5.27 -12.14
C GLY A 452 2.45 -5.00 -12.45
N LEU A 453 2.17 -4.10 -13.41
CA LEU A 453 0.81 -3.81 -13.89
C LEU A 453 0.18 -5.01 -14.61
N GLU A 454 0.96 -5.73 -15.41
CA GLU A 454 0.54 -6.92 -16.15
C GLU A 454 0.25 -8.11 -15.21
N VAL A 455 1.06 -8.28 -14.15
CA VAL A 455 0.83 -9.29 -13.09
C VAL A 455 -0.43 -8.97 -12.26
N VAL A 456 -0.73 -7.70 -11.98
CA VAL A 456 -1.99 -7.29 -11.32
C VAL A 456 -3.20 -7.57 -12.21
N ASN A 457 -3.04 -7.53 -13.53
CA ASN A 457 -4.12 -7.83 -14.46
C ASN A 457 -4.52 -9.30 -14.52
N GLU A 458 -3.57 -10.21 -14.37
CA GLU A 458 -3.79 -11.66 -14.44
C GLU A 458 -4.28 -12.27 -13.12
N LEU A 459 -4.29 -11.50 -12.03
CA LEU A 459 -4.63 -11.97 -10.69
C LEU A 459 -5.91 -11.29 -10.16
N ASP A 460 -7.07 -11.88 -10.48
CA ASP A 460 -8.39 -11.40 -10.03
C ASP A 460 -8.50 -11.19 -8.50
N GLY A 461 -7.75 -11.97 -7.70
CA GLY A 461 -7.69 -11.81 -6.24
C GLY A 461 -6.97 -10.54 -5.78
N LEU A 462 -5.97 -10.06 -6.53
CA LEU A 462 -5.28 -8.79 -6.27
C LEU A 462 -6.18 -7.61 -6.67
N LYS A 463 -6.89 -7.68 -7.81
CA LYS A 463 -7.89 -6.67 -8.20
C LYS A 463 -9.00 -6.56 -7.14
N THR A 464 -9.49 -7.69 -6.65
CA THR A 464 -10.49 -7.75 -5.58
C THR A 464 -9.98 -7.08 -4.29
N LEU A 465 -8.73 -7.32 -3.91
CA LEU A 465 -8.10 -6.68 -2.76
C LEU A 465 -7.96 -5.15 -2.95
N PHE A 466 -7.51 -4.70 -4.13
CA PHE A 466 -7.41 -3.27 -4.45
C PHE A 466 -8.78 -2.60 -4.47
N MET A 467 -9.79 -3.24 -5.03
CA MET A 467 -11.16 -2.72 -5.08
C MET A 467 -11.79 -2.63 -3.70
N LYS A 468 -11.62 -3.66 -2.85
CA LYS A 468 -12.11 -3.63 -1.47
C LYS A 468 -11.42 -2.55 -0.64
N ARG A 469 -10.12 -2.37 -0.83
CA ARG A 469 -9.37 -1.26 -0.21
C ARG A 469 -9.85 0.09 -0.72
N ALA A 470 -10.06 0.23 -2.03
CA ALA A 470 -10.59 1.44 -2.65
C ALA A 470 -12.04 1.73 -2.22
N ALA A 471 -12.81 0.69 -1.88
CA ALA A 471 -14.16 0.78 -1.32
C ALA A 471 -14.21 1.08 0.19
N GLY A 472 -13.03 1.20 0.84
CA GLY A 472 -12.91 1.58 2.25
C GLY A 472 -13.02 0.44 3.25
N GLU A 473 -12.85 -0.83 2.84
CA GLU A 473 -12.81 -1.96 3.78
C GLU A 473 -11.50 -2.00 4.60
N ASP A 474 -11.64 -2.45 5.85
CA ASP A 474 -10.55 -2.74 6.79
C ASP A 474 -9.53 -3.73 6.18
N LEU A 475 -8.23 -3.40 6.28
CA LEU A 475 -7.13 -4.14 5.69
C LEU A 475 -7.11 -5.60 6.15
N GLY A 476 -7.44 -5.86 7.42
CA GLY A 476 -7.46 -7.22 7.98
C GLY A 476 -8.54 -8.11 7.36
N LYS A 477 -9.72 -7.54 7.09
CA LYS A 477 -10.84 -8.24 6.43
C LYS A 477 -10.63 -8.38 4.93
N ALA A 478 -10.17 -7.33 4.27
CA ALA A 478 -9.93 -7.32 2.83
C ALA A 478 -8.83 -8.32 2.42
N VAL A 479 -7.74 -8.41 3.19
CA VAL A 479 -6.67 -9.40 2.98
C VAL A 479 -7.16 -10.83 3.27
N GLY A 480 -7.90 -11.02 4.37
CA GLY A 480 -8.43 -12.34 4.75
C GLY A 480 -9.41 -12.94 3.73
N GLU A 481 -10.19 -12.12 3.04
CA GLU A 481 -11.11 -12.57 1.99
C GLU A 481 -10.51 -12.53 0.58
N GLY A 482 -9.60 -11.60 0.30
CA GLY A 482 -8.82 -11.59 -0.96
C GLY A 482 -8.01 -12.87 -1.13
N LEU A 483 -7.43 -13.40 -0.04
CA LEU A 483 -6.78 -14.71 0.00
C LEU A 483 -7.76 -15.87 -0.26
N LYS A 484 -9.01 -15.79 0.23
CA LYS A 484 -10.07 -16.78 -0.07
C LYS A 484 -10.51 -16.73 -1.54
N GLY A 485 -10.61 -15.53 -2.12
CA GLY A 485 -10.91 -15.33 -3.54
C GLY A 485 -9.80 -15.84 -4.45
N MET A 486 -8.53 -15.63 -4.07
CA MET A 486 -7.37 -16.19 -4.75
C MET A 486 -7.38 -17.73 -4.71
N ALA A 487 -7.71 -18.32 -3.55
CA ALA A 487 -7.88 -19.77 -3.43
C ALA A 487 -9.04 -20.31 -4.30
N GLY A 488 -10.15 -19.59 -4.40
CA GLY A 488 -11.30 -19.95 -5.24
C GLY A 488 -11.02 -19.87 -6.75
N SER A 489 -10.30 -18.85 -7.21
CA SER A 489 -9.94 -18.71 -8.64
C SER A 489 -8.89 -19.75 -9.08
N ILE A 490 -7.98 -20.15 -8.19
CA ILE A 490 -7.03 -21.25 -8.44
C ILE A 490 -7.77 -22.59 -8.61
N ILE A 491 -8.84 -22.83 -7.82
CA ILE A 491 -9.69 -24.02 -7.95
C ILE A 491 -10.52 -23.96 -9.26
N GLY A 492 -11.03 -22.80 -9.64
CA GLY A 492 -11.82 -22.60 -10.87
C GLY A 492 -11.01 -22.70 -12.17
N ALA A 493 -9.78 -22.18 -12.19
CA ALA A 493 -8.87 -22.30 -13.32
C ALA A 493 -8.40 -23.74 -13.54
N GLY A 494 -8.19 -24.51 -12.46
CA GLY A 494 -7.88 -25.94 -12.53
C GLY A 494 -9.03 -26.79 -13.07
N LEU A 495 -10.29 -26.38 -12.85
CA LEU A 495 -11.46 -27.09 -13.36
C LEU A 495 -11.70 -26.86 -14.87
N ARG A 496 -11.41 -25.66 -15.39
CA ARG A 496 -11.59 -25.34 -16.83
C ARG A 496 -10.56 -26.02 -17.74
N LEU A 497 -9.38 -26.35 -17.22
CA LEU A 497 -8.38 -27.16 -17.91
C LEU A 497 -8.73 -28.65 -17.98
N ARG A 498 -9.71 -29.12 -17.20
CA ARG A 498 -10.09 -30.55 -17.13
C ARG A 498 -11.28 -30.93 -18.02
N ALA A 499 -11.96 -29.96 -18.65
CA ALA A 499 -13.17 -30.20 -19.46
C ALA A 499 -12.90 -30.63 -20.92
N LYS A 500 -11.63 -30.87 -21.31
CA LYS A 500 -11.25 -31.23 -22.69
C LYS A 500 -10.80 -32.68 -22.90
N MET A 501 -11.08 -33.59 -21.96
CA MET A 501 -10.84 -35.04 -22.15
C MET A 501 -12.04 -35.87 -21.70
N SER A 502 -12.37 -36.87 -22.51
CA SER A 502 -13.59 -37.66 -22.57
C SER A 502 -13.85 -38.59 -21.36
N ARG A 503 -15.15 -38.88 -21.15
CA ARG A 503 -15.89 -39.79 -20.22
C ARG A 503 -15.45 -41.29 -20.20
N PRO A 504 -16.03 -42.22 -19.38
CA PRO A 504 -17.25 -42.16 -18.52
C PRO A 504 -17.16 -42.80 -17.10
N ALA A 505 -18.25 -42.63 -16.32
CA ALA A 505 -18.95 -43.64 -15.49
C ALA A 505 -19.36 -43.19 -14.06
N SER A 506 -20.51 -43.72 -13.67
CA SER A 506 -21.43 -43.46 -12.54
C SER A 506 -20.98 -43.94 -11.16
N GLY A 507 -21.45 -43.27 -10.09
CA GLY A 507 -21.44 -43.80 -8.70
C GLY A 507 -21.80 -42.74 -7.64
N PRO A 508 -22.38 -43.10 -6.48
CA PRO A 508 -23.52 -42.38 -5.90
C PRO A 508 -23.20 -41.28 -4.89
N THR A 509 -24.22 -40.44 -4.69
CA THR A 509 -24.39 -39.37 -3.71
C THR A 509 -24.22 -39.83 -2.25
N VAL A 510 -23.42 -39.09 -1.46
CA VAL A 510 -23.43 -39.18 0.02
C VAL A 510 -23.40 -37.78 0.66
N GLY A 511 -24.47 -37.48 1.39
CA GLY A 511 -24.42 -36.91 2.74
C GLY A 511 -23.88 -35.49 2.95
N ARG A 512 -24.80 -34.52 2.92
CA ARG A 512 -24.62 -33.17 3.49
C ARG A 512 -24.39 -33.27 5.01
N ARG A 513 -23.18 -33.00 5.52
CA ARG A 513 -22.94 -32.77 6.96
C ARG A 513 -22.90 -31.27 7.25
N GLN A 514 -23.77 -30.86 8.16
CA GLN A 514 -23.80 -29.55 8.81
C GLN A 514 -22.48 -29.34 9.57
N PHE A 515 -21.82 -28.20 9.37
CA PHE A 515 -20.71 -27.78 10.22
C PHE A 515 -21.23 -26.87 11.33
N SER A 516 -21.13 -27.42 12.54
CA SER A 516 -21.27 -26.73 13.82
C SER A 516 -20.24 -25.61 13.94
N THR A 517 -20.72 -24.44 14.35
CA THR A 517 -19.95 -23.26 14.71
C THR A 517 -19.25 -23.50 16.05
N SER A 518 -17.92 -23.45 16.06
CA SER A 518 -17.15 -23.24 17.28
C SER A 518 -15.98 -22.30 17.02
N LYS A 519 -16.04 -21.16 17.70
CA LYS A 519 -14.98 -20.16 17.81
C LYS A 519 -13.67 -20.84 18.24
N ARG A 520 -12.65 -20.82 17.38
CA ARG A 520 -11.25 -21.00 17.82
C ARG A 520 -10.56 -19.64 17.79
N VAL A 521 -10.26 -19.16 18.99
CA VAL A 521 -9.26 -18.15 19.27
C VAL A 521 -7.90 -18.69 18.81
N LEU A 522 -7.09 -17.80 18.23
CA LEU A 522 -5.75 -18.05 17.68
C LEU A 522 -4.83 -18.67 18.76
N SER A 523 -4.50 -19.95 18.65
CA SER A 523 -3.30 -20.51 19.29
C SER A 523 -2.40 -21.07 18.20
N ALA A 524 -1.09 -20.78 18.29
CA ALA A 524 -0.07 -21.49 17.54
C ALA A 524 -0.21 -23.00 17.85
N GLY A 525 -0.16 -23.86 16.84
CA GLY A 525 -0.27 -25.31 17.01
C GLY A 525 0.91 -25.91 17.78
N GLU A 526 0.94 -27.23 17.96
CA GLU A 526 2.13 -27.93 18.49
C GLU A 526 3.24 -28.01 17.43
N PRO A 527 4.53 -28.03 17.81
CA PRO A 527 5.65 -28.27 16.89
C PRO A 527 5.48 -29.60 16.13
N LEU A 528 5.60 -29.57 14.81
CA LEU A 528 5.41 -30.75 13.95
C LEU A 528 6.67 -31.60 13.81
N TYR A 529 7.84 -31.03 14.10
CA TYR A 529 9.14 -31.70 14.11
C TYR A 529 10.11 -30.95 15.06
N PRO A 530 11.23 -31.57 15.48
CA PRO A 530 12.19 -30.92 16.37
C PRO A 530 12.70 -29.59 15.81
N GLY A 531 12.55 -28.51 16.58
CA GLY A 531 12.94 -27.15 16.17
C GLY A 531 11.91 -26.38 15.34
N HIS A 532 10.76 -26.99 15.01
CA HIS A 532 9.65 -26.30 14.35
C HIS A 532 9.04 -25.22 15.25
N ILE A 533 8.82 -24.04 14.70
CA ILE A 533 8.10 -22.94 15.34
C ILE A 533 6.77 -22.77 14.57
N PRO A 534 5.66 -23.26 15.15
CA PRO A 534 4.33 -23.13 14.55
C PRO A 534 3.99 -21.65 14.41
N THR A 535 3.59 -21.24 13.22
CA THR A 535 3.27 -19.83 12.94
C THR A 535 1.89 -19.70 12.31
N GLY A 536 1.08 -18.79 12.85
CA GLY A 536 -0.14 -18.36 12.20
C GLY A 536 0.14 -17.59 10.90
N VAL A 537 -0.88 -17.45 10.05
CA VAL A 537 -0.75 -16.71 8.77
C VAL A 537 -0.25 -15.28 8.99
N PHE A 538 -0.75 -14.59 10.02
CA PHE A 538 -0.32 -13.23 10.36
C PHE A 538 1.13 -13.18 10.85
N GLU A 539 1.54 -14.10 11.72
CA GLU A 539 2.92 -14.18 12.23
C GLU A 539 3.90 -14.48 11.09
N LYS A 540 3.52 -15.34 10.15
CA LYS A 540 4.33 -15.66 8.96
C LYS A 540 4.47 -14.47 8.01
N ILE A 541 3.42 -13.67 7.82
CA ILE A 541 3.49 -12.42 7.06
C ILE A 541 4.38 -11.40 7.77
N ALA A 542 4.23 -11.23 9.09
CA ALA A 542 5.07 -10.32 9.88
C ALA A 542 6.55 -10.73 9.84
N LEU A 543 6.85 -12.03 9.97
CA LEU A 543 8.19 -12.58 9.82
C LEU A 543 8.75 -12.34 8.41
N THR A 544 7.93 -12.49 7.37
CA THR A 544 8.34 -12.21 5.98
C THR A 544 8.73 -10.74 5.80
N ILE A 545 7.88 -9.82 6.25
CA ILE A 545 8.11 -8.38 6.09
C ILE A 545 9.31 -7.93 6.95
N GLY A 546 9.37 -8.38 8.21
CA GLY A 546 10.44 -8.04 9.14
C GLY A 546 11.80 -8.58 8.68
N SER A 547 11.87 -9.85 8.28
CA SER A 547 13.10 -10.46 7.77
C SER A 547 13.54 -9.84 6.45
N ALA A 548 12.62 -9.47 5.55
CA ALA A 548 12.94 -8.71 4.33
C ALA A 548 13.55 -7.34 4.66
N ALA A 549 12.93 -6.56 5.55
CA ALA A 549 13.42 -5.25 5.93
C ALA A 549 14.81 -5.31 6.59
N VAL A 550 15.03 -6.27 7.49
CA VAL A 550 16.34 -6.45 8.15
C VAL A 550 17.39 -6.94 7.15
N SER A 551 17.06 -7.88 6.27
CA SER A 551 17.99 -8.38 5.24
C SER A 551 18.39 -7.29 4.24
N LEU A 552 17.49 -6.36 3.91
CA LEU A 552 17.80 -5.19 3.08
C LEU A 552 18.74 -4.20 3.79
N LYS A 553 18.51 -3.97 5.09
CA LYS A 553 19.33 -3.06 5.91
C LYS A 553 20.72 -3.64 6.20
N ASN A 554 20.79 -4.92 6.54
CA ASN A 554 22.03 -5.64 6.86
C ASN A 554 22.07 -7.03 6.19
N PRO A 555 22.65 -7.12 4.98
CA PRO A 555 22.76 -8.39 4.24
C PRO A 555 23.64 -9.46 4.92
N TYR A 556 24.47 -9.09 5.90
CA TYR A 556 25.31 -10.03 6.64
C TYR A 556 24.52 -10.79 7.74
N ARG A 557 23.25 -10.44 7.97
CA ARG A 557 22.32 -11.20 8.82
C ARG A 557 21.76 -12.40 8.07
N GLY A 558 22.61 -13.41 7.86
CA GLY A 558 22.26 -14.64 7.15
C GLY A 558 21.08 -15.41 7.77
N ASP A 559 20.85 -15.23 9.07
CA ASP A 559 19.68 -15.73 9.79
C ASP A 559 18.37 -15.13 9.25
N MET A 560 18.33 -13.83 8.96
CA MET A 560 17.14 -13.17 8.42
C MET A 560 16.90 -13.52 6.96
N VAL A 561 17.96 -13.74 6.19
CA VAL A 561 17.85 -14.27 4.82
C VAL A 561 17.27 -15.68 4.83
N ALA A 562 17.66 -16.51 5.80
CA ALA A 562 17.09 -17.84 5.99
C ALA A 562 15.60 -17.78 6.36
N VAL A 563 15.20 -16.90 7.29
CA VAL A 563 13.77 -16.69 7.64
C VAL A 563 12.97 -16.25 6.42
N LEU A 564 13.46 -15.26 5.67
CA LEU A 564 12.82 -14.79 4.44
C LEU A 564 12.69 -15.93 3.41
N GLY A 565 13.72 -16.77 3.33
CA GLY A 565 13.76 -18.03 2.59
C GLY A 565 12.55 -18.92 2.88
N GLU A 566 12.34 -19.24 4.15
CA GLU A 566 11.29 -20.16 4.60
C GLU A 566 9.89 -19.59 4.40
N THR A 567 9.71 -18.32 4.77
CA THR A 567 8.37 -17.73 4.80
C THR A 567 7.83 -17.43 3.40
N THR A 568 8.70 -17.29 2.40
CA THR A 568 8.29 -17.08 0.99
C THR A 568 8.33 -18.35 0.13
N ALA A 569 8.98 -19.43 0.60
CA ALA A 569 8.99 -20.71 -0.08
C ALA A 569 7.65 -21.47 0.03
N SER A 570 6.90 -21.27 1.12
CA SER A 570 5.55 -21.81 1.32
C SER A 570 4.46 -20.83 0.83
N PRO A 571 3.30 -21.31 0.33
CA PRO A 571 2.87 -22.71 0.22
C PRO A 571 3.22 -23.38 -1.13
N TYR A 572 3.70 -22.64 -2.13
CA TYR A 572 3.75 -23.10 -3.52
C TYR A 572 5.13 -23.63 -3.95
N PHE A 573 6.20 -22.88 -3.71
CA PHE A 573 7.50 -23.14 -4.34
C PHE A 573 8.23 -24.34 -3.76
N ILE A 574 8.18 -24.51 -2.44
CA ILE A 574 8.79 -25.69 -1.80
C ILE A 574 8.07 -26.99 -2.18
N LYS A 575 6.74 -26.93 -2.38
CA LYS A 575 5.97 -28.07 -2.90
C LYS A 575 6.39 -28.42 -4.31
N LYS A 576 6.57 -27.42 -5.18
CA LYS A 576 7.08 -27.63 -6.53
C LYS A 576 8.44 -28.33 -6.54
N LEU A 577 9.37 -27.95 -5.64
CA LEU A 577 10.67 -28.63 -5.54
C LEU A 577 10.55 -30.08 -5.14
N ARG A 578 9.75 -30.39 -4.10
CA ARG A 578 9.45 -31.76 -3.74
C ARG A 578 8.82 -32.53 -4.91
N ASP A 579 7.87 -31.92 -5.62
CA ASP A 579 7.16 -32.58 -6.72
C ASP A 579 8.10 -32.84 -7.91
N ILE A 580 9.15 -32.03 -8.10
CA ILE A 580 10.27 -32.31 -9.03
C ILE A 580 11.06 -33.52 -8.54
N MET A 581 11.46 -33.57 -7.26
CA MET A 581 12.17 -34.71 -6.68
C MET A 581 11.38 -36.02 -6.79
N LEU A 582 10.06 -35.98 -6.67
CA LEU A 582 9.21 -37.15 -6.83
C LEU A 582 9.18 -37.71 -8.26
N GLN A 583 9.54 -36.91 -9.27
CA GLN A 583 9.57 -37.33 -10.68
C GLN A 583 10.86 -38.08 -11.04
N SER A 584 11.94 -37.91 -10.27
CA SER A 584 13.20 -38.61 -10.48
C SER A 584 13.37 -39.80 -9.54
N GLU A 585 14.15 -40.80 -9.95
CA GLU A 585 14.50 -41.93 -9.08
C GLU A 585 15.39 -41.48 -7.92
N SER A 586 16.42 -40.67 -8.22
CA SER A 586 17.32 -40.10 -7.22
C SER A 586 16.58 -39.17 -6.25
N GLY A 587 15.67 -38.31 -6.73
CA GLY A 587 14.89 -37.44 -5.85
C GLY A 587 13.97 -38.21 -4.90
N ARG A 588 13.29 -39.27 -5.38
CA ARG A 588 12.51 -40.19 -4.54
C ARG A 588 13.39 -40.89 -3.49
N GLN A 589 14.61 -41.28 -3.86
CA GLN A 589 15.56 -41.87 -2.94
C GLN A 589 15.99 -40.88 -1.84
N ILE A 590 16.30 -39.63 -2.21
CA ILE A 590 16.68 -38.56 -1.27
C ILE A 590 15.54 -38.26 -0.29
N LEU A 591 14.29 -38.21 -0.76
CA LEU A 591 13.13 -37.96 0.11
C LEU A 591 12.89 -39.10 1.11
N ARG A 592 13.21 -40.34 0.71
CA ARG A 592 13.08 -41.53 1.56
C ARG A 592 14.20 -41.64 2.60
N GLU A 593 15.45 -41.48 2.17
CA GLU A 593 16.63 -41.70 3.01
C GLU A 593 17.01 -40.48 3.86
N ARG A 594 16.56 -39.30 3.44
CA ARG A 594 16.81 -38.01 4.08
C ARG A 594 18.28 -37.71 4.44
N PRO A 595 19.27 -37.91 3.53
CA PRO A 595 20.68 -37.69 3.82
C PRO A 595 21.00 -36.22 4.14
N ARG A 596 21.93 -36.00 5.07
CA ARG A 596 22.39 -34.67 5.50
C ARG A 596 23.81 -34.41 5.02
N ILE A 597 24.05 -33.20 4.50
CA ILE A 597 25.39 -32.75 4.05
C ILE A 597 25.99 -31.90 5.18
N THR A 598 26.92 -32.47 5.92
CA THR A 598 27.62 -31.86 7.06
C THR A 598 29.07 -32.35 7.07
N SER A 599 29.97 -31.71 7.83
CA SER A 599 31.34 -32.21 8.00
C SER A 599 31.41 -33.59 8.67
N THR A 600 30.36 -33.98 9.42
CA THR A 600 30.28 -35.30 10.06
C THR A 600 29.93 -36.42 9.09
N THR A 601 29.15 -36.10 8.04
CA THR A 601 28.72 -37.07 7.02
C THR A 601 29.63 -37.06 5.80
N LEU A 602 30.24 -35.92 5.48
CA LEU A 602 31.25 -35.76 4.42
C LEU A 602 32.61 -35.47 5.05
N LYS A 603 33.46 -36.49 5.15
CA LYS A 603 34.84 -36.36 5.64
C LYS A 603 35.68 -35.59 4.62
N LEU A 604 35.90 -34.30 4.88
CA LEU A 604 36.62 -33.41 3.97
C LEU A 604 38.05 -33.90 3.66
N GLU A 605 38.73 -34.53 4.62
CA GLU A 605 40.08 -35.08 4.40
C GLU A 605 40.10 -36.19 3.36
N ASP A 606 39.05 -37.01 3.29
CA ASP A 606 38.92 -38.09 2.31
C ASP A 606 38.63 -37.49 0.92
N LEU A 607 37.78 -36.46 0.85
CA LEU A 607 37.49 -35.75 -0.40
C LEU A 607 38.73 -35.08 -1.00
N ARG A 608 39.66 -34.62 -0.15
CA ARG A 608 40.94 -34.05 -0.61
C ARG A 608 41.86 -35.11 -1.22
N GLN A 609 41.68 -36.39 -0.92
CA GLN A 609 42.52 -37.46 -1.47
C GLN A 609 41.99 -37.99 -2.80
N LEU A 610 40.74 -37.65 -3.17
CA LEU A 610 40.15 -38.07 -4.43
C LEU A 610 40.88 -37.47 -5.65
N PRO A 611 40.76 -38.11 -6.84
CA PRO A 611 41.35 -37.62 -8.08
C PRO A 611 41.01 -36.15 -8.36
N SER A 612 41.95 -35.40 -8.96
CA SER A 612 41.82 -33.95 -9.19
C SER A 612 40.63 -33.53 -10.05
N ASN A 613 40.09 -34.44 -10.85
CA ASN A 613 38.94 -34.26 -11.72
C ASN A 613 37.61 -34.77 -11.10
N SER A 614 37.63 -35.29 -9.88
CA SER A 614 36.41 -35.76 -9.21
C SER A 614 35.58 -34.61 -8.64
N VAL A 615 34.26 -34.80 -8.52
CA VAL A 615 33.34 -33.82 -7.90
C VAL A 615 33.71 -33.54 -6.45
N GLY A 616 34.06 -34.56 -5.67
CA GLY A 616 34.43 -34.44 -4.27
C GLY A 616 35.70 -33.62 -4.07
N ARG A 617 36.72 -33.82 -4.93
CA ARG A 617 37.95 -33.03 -4.91
C ARG A 617 37.71 -31.58 -5.36
N GLU A 618 36.89 -31.35 -6.38
CA GLU A 618 36.50 -29.98 -6.81
C GLU A 618 35.74 -29.26 -5.69
N TYR A 619 34.82 -29.95 -5.00
CA TYR A 619 34.08 -29.40 -3.86
C TYR A 619 35.01 -29.03 -2.70
N ALA A 620 35.90 -29.94 -2.29
CA ALA A 620 36.87 -29.67 -1.23
C ALA A 620 37.83 -28.51 -1.60
N ALA A 621 38.33 -28.50 -2.84
CA ALA A 621 39.18 -27.42 -3.34
C ALA A 621 38.45 -26.07 -3.37
N TRP A 622 37.16 -26.04 -3.69
CA TRP A 622 36.35 -24.83 -3.64
C TRP A 622 36.15 -24.33 -2.20
N LEU A 623 35.82 -25.23 -1.26
CA LEU A 623 35.70 -24.90 0.17
C LEU A 623 37.00 -24.28 0.72
N ASP A 624 38.14 -24.92 0.43
CA ASP A 624 39.46 -24.45 0.85
C ASP A 624 39.79 -23.07 0.22
N ALA A 625 39.37 -22.85 -1.03
CA ALA A 625 39.62 -21.60 -1.75
C ALA A 625 38.73 -20.42 -1.34
N GLU A 626 37.54 -20.68 -0.78
CA GLU A 626 36.61 -19.64 -0.28
C GLU A 626 36.66 -19.51 1.25
N GLY A 627 37.29 -20.45 1.96
CA GLY A 627 37.43 -20.41 3.42
C GLY A 627 36.13 -20.67 4.17
N VAL A 628 35.26 -21.54 3.63
CA VAL A 628 33.91 -21.83 4.17
C VAL A 628 33.76 -23.31 4.58
N SER A 629 32.77 -23.61 5.42
CA SER A 629 32.46 -24.97 5.90
C SER A 629 30.99 -25.34 5.62
N PRO A 630 30.69 -26.62 5.30
CA PRO A 630 29.33 -27.11 5.10
C PRO A 630 28.42 -26.95 6.32
N ASP A 631 28.96 -26.83 7.54
CA ASP A 631 28.17 -26.79 8.79
C ASP A 631 27.54 -25.43 9.09
N THR A 632 27.74 -24.43 8.24
CA THR A 632 27.34 -23.04 8.49
C THR A 632 25.84 -22.75 8.22
N ARG A 633 25.04 -23.77 7.88
CA ARG A 633 23.65 -23.62 7.41
C ARG A 633 22.63 -23.64 8.55
N ALA A 634 21.80 -22.59 8.61
CA ALA A 634 20.73 -22.48 9.60
C ALA A 634 19.65 -23.56 9.40
N ALA A 635 19.24 -24.18 10.51
CA ALA A 635 18.12 -25.11 10.54
C ALA A 635 16.79 -24.44 10.14
N VAL A 636 15.96 -25.15 9.39
CA VAL A 636 14.59 -24.72 9.02
C VAL A 636 13.66 -24.76 10.24
N LYS A 637 12.85 -23.71 10.42
CA LYS A 637 11.99 -23.53 11.61
C LYS A 637 10.54 -23.21 11.29
N TYR A 638 10.24 -22.53 10.18
CA TYR A 638 8.94 -21.89 9.92
C TYR A 638 8.09 -22.56 8.80
N ILE A 639 8.47 -23.77 8.39
CA ILE A 639 7.71 -24.55 7.40
C ILE A 639 6.83 -25.58 8.12
N ASP A 640 5.51 -25.46 7.98
CA ASP A 640 4.52 -26.30 8.68
C ASP A 640 4.28 -27.67 8.01
N ASP A 641 5.35 -28.33 7.57
CA ASP A 641 5.34 -29.67 6.97
C ASP A 641 6.77 -30.24 7.07
N GLU A 642 6.92 -31.40 7.72
CA GLU A 642 8.23 -31.99 8.01
C GLU A 642 9.00 -32.37 6.72
N GLU A 643 8.31 -32.91 5.72
CA GLU A 643 8.93 -33.30 4.47
C GLU A 643 9.38 -32.08 3.66
N LEU A 644 8.54 -31.04 3.59
CA LEU A 644 8.90 -29.78 2.94
C LEU A 644 10.01 -29.03 3.70
N ALA A 645 10.03 -29.13 5.03
CA ALA A 645 11.12 -28.60 5.84
C ALA A 645 12.43 -29.31 5.52
N TYR A 646 12.41 -30.63 5.35
CA TYR A 646 13.57 -31.39 4.89
C TYR A 646 14.02 -30.97 3.48
N VAL A 647 13.10 -30.80 2.52
CA VAL A 647 13.46 -30.33 1.16
C VAL A 647 14.14 -28.97 1.21
N MET A 648 13.65 -28.05 2.05
CA MET A 648 14.26 -26.73 2.22
C MET A 648 15.64 -26.82 2.88
N GLN A 649 15.80 -27.71 3.85
CA GLN A 649 17.07 -27.97 4.50
C GLN A 649 18.10 -28.55 3.51
N ARG A 650 17.70 -29.54 2.70
CA ARG A 650 18.54 -30.15 1.67
C ARG A 650 18.98 -29.14 0.62
N TYR A 651 18.07 -28.26 0.19
CA TYR A 651 18.39 -27.16 -0.71
C TYR A 651 19.50 -26.25 -0.14
N ARG A 652 19.42 -25.89 1.16
CA ARG A 652 20.44 -25.06 1.82
C ARG A 652 21.79 -25.73 1.92
N GLU A 653 21.82 -27.01 2.25
CA GLU A 653 23.06 -27.77 2.44
C GLU A 653 23.75 -28.07 1.11
N SER A 654 22.97 -28.24 0.03
CA SER A 654 23.50 -28.49 -1.31
C SER A 654 24.03 -27.21 -2.00
N HIS A 655 23.81 -26.04 -1.41
CA HIS A 655 24.17 -24.74 -2.00
C HIS A 655 25.66 -24.64 -2.41
N ASP A 656 26.55 -25.16 -1.57
CA ASP A 656 27.99 -25.10 -1.81
C ASP A 656 28.42 -25.99 -2.99
N PHE A 657 27.71 -27.11 -3.21
CA PHE A 657 27.92 -27.91 -4.42
C PHE A 657 27.51 -27.15 -5.68
N TYR A 658 26.49 -26.30 -5.61
CA TYR A 658 26.10 -25.47 -6.76
C TYR A 658 27.20 -24.48 -7.14
N HIS A 659 27.87 -23.87 -6.15
CA HIS A 659 29.05 -23.06 -6.41
C HIS A 659 30.20 -23.87 -6.99
N ALA A 660 30.54 -25.03 -6.39
CA ALA A 660 31.65 -25.85 -6.84
C ALA A 660 31.46 -26.35 -8.28
N VAL A 661 30.26 -26.82 -8.63
CA VAL A 661 29.97 -27.32 -9.99
C VAL A 661 29.95 -26.18 -11.01
N THR A 662 29.42 -25.00 -10.65
CA THR A 662 29.39 -23.85 -11.56
C THR A 662 30.72 -23.09 -11.63
N GLY A 663 31.59 -23.24 -10.63
CA GLY A 663 32.84 -22.49 -10.49
C GLY A 663 32.66 -21.03 -10.06
N LEU A 664 31.50 -20.66 -9.50
CA LEU A 664 31.23 -19.31 -9.02
C LEU A 664 31.76 -19.11 -7.59
N PRO A 665 32.52 -18.04 -7.30
CA PRO A 665 33.00 -17.72 -5.96
C PRO A 665 31.89 -17.10 -5.08
N ILE A 666 32.14 -16.95 -3.77
CA ILE A 666 31.22 -16.29 -2.83
C ILE A 666 31.32 -14.75 -2.86
N THR A 667 31.87 -14.17 -3.93
CA THR A 667 31.85 -12.72 -4.13
C THR A 667 30.43 -12.24 -4.41
N VAL A 668 30.13 -10.97 -4.16
CA VAL A 668 28.78 -10.40 -4.34
C VAL A 668 28.19 -10.68 -5.74
N ASP A 669 29.00 -10.60 -6.79
CA ASP A 669 28.59 -10.89 -8.16
C ASP A 669 28.53 -12.39 -8.48
N GLY A 670 29.36 -13.22 -7.86
CA GLY A 670 29.31 -14.68 -7.94
C GLY A 670 28.05 -15.25 -7.28
N GLU A 671 27.76 -14.81 -6.05
CA GLU A 671 26.54 -15.14 -5.31
C GLU A 671 25.29 -14.70 -6.08
N LEU A 672 25.33 -13.49 -6.65
CA LEU A 672 24.22 -12.97 -7.44
C LEU A 672 24.00 -13.78 -8.73
N ALA A 673 25.07 -14.13 -9.44
CA ALA A 673 25.00 -15.00 -10.62
C ALA A 673 24.43 -16.38 -10.25
N LEU A 674 24.83 -16.95 -9.11
CA LEU A 674 24.32 -18.23 -8.65
C LEU A 674 22.83 -18.13 -8.30
N LYS A 675 22.38 -17.07 -7.62
CA LYS A 675 20.95 -16.87 -7.29
C LYS A 675 20.08 -16.77 -8.55
N TRP A 676 20.56 -16.11 -9.61
CA TRP A 676 19.87 -16.12 -10.91
C TRP A 676 19.79 -17.52 -11.51
N PHE A 677 20.86 -18.31 -11.37
CA PHE A 677 20.89 -19.70 -11.84
C PHE A 677 19.93 -20.59 -11.03
N GLU A 678 19.93 -20.48 -9.70
CA GLU A 678 19.04 -21.22 -8.80
C GLU A 678 17.57 -20.87 -9.07
N TRP A 679 17.26 -19.60 -9.31
CA TRP A 679 15.90 -19.21 -9.69
C TRP A 679 15.48 -19.86 -11.02
N ALA A 680 16.35 -19.83 -12.03
CA ALA A 680 16.06 -20.45 -13.32
C ALA A 680 15.96 -21.99 -13.27
N ASN A 681 16.75 -22.64 -12.40
CA ASN A 681 16.83 -24.10 -12.31
C ASN A 681 15.82 -24.73 -11.34
N MET A 682 15.49 -24.02 -10.25
CA MET A 682 14.71 -24.54 -9.12
C MET A 682 13.49 -23.67 -8.78
N GLY A 683 13.39 -22.44 -9.31
CA GLY A 683 12.19 -21.61 -9.21
C GLY A 683 11.96 -20.96 -7.84
N LEU A 684 12.97 -20.87 -6.97
CA LEU A 684 12.82 -20.31 -5.63
C LEU A 684 12.69 -18.76 -5.63
N PRO A 685 11.66 -18.18 -5.00
CA PRO A 685 11.42 -16.73 -5.02
C PRO A 685 12.49 -15.92 -4.29
N VAL A 686 13.05 -16.44 -3.20
CA VAL A 686 14.12 -15.74 -2.48
C VAL A 686 15.36 -15.58 -3.32
N ALA A 687 15.66 -16.52 -4.22
CA ALA A 687 16.78 -16.35 -5.13
C ALA A 687 16.55 -15.15 -6.05
N ALA A 688 15.33 -14.97 -6.58
CA ALA A 688 14.95 -13.79 -7.36
C ALA A 688 14.88 -12.49 -6.52
N LEU A 689 14.32 -12.55 -5.31
CA LEU A 689 14.20 -11.39 -4.41
C LEU A 689 15.56 -10.93 -3.88
N SER A 690 16.45 -11.86 -3.52
CA SER A 690 17.83 -11.56 -3.16
C SER A 690 18.59 -10.98 -4.36
N ALA A 691 18.32 -11.48 -5.57
CA ALA A 691 18.95 -11.00 -6.78
C ALA A 691 18.48 -9.61 -7.23
N LEU A 692 17.20 -9.29 -7.03
CA LEU A 692 16.57 -8.04 -7.48
C LEU A 692 16.57 -6.95 -6.39
N ALA A 693 16.39 -7.33 -5.12
CA ALA A 693 16.17 -6.40 -4.01
C ALA A 693 17.38 -6.28 -3.05
N THR A 694 18.08 -7.37 -2.73
CA THR A 694 19.16 -7.37 -1.72
C THR A 694 20.53 -7.04 -2.30
N PHE A 695 20.86 -7.57 -3.49
CA PHE A 695 22.14 -7.32 -4.19
C PHE A 695 21.98 -6.43 -5.43
N GLY A 696 20.86 -5.71 -5.51
CA GLY A 696 20.55 -4.78 -6.58
C GLY A 696 21.54 -3.61 -6.73
N PRO A 697 21.28 -2.69 -7.68
CA PRO A 697 22.25 -1.75 -8.25
C PRO A 697 22.82 -0.66 -7.31
N LEU A 698 22.47 -0.68 -6.02
CA LEU A 698 22.88 0.34 -5.05
C LEU A 698 24.20 -0.01 -4.32
N LYS A 699 24.69 -1.25 -4.37
CA LYS A 699 25.94 -1.67 -3.69
C LYS A 699 27.01 -2.30 -4.61
N VAL A 700 26.70 -2.57 -5.88
CA VAL A 700 27.64 -3.18 -6.84
C VAL A 700 28.38 -2.07 -7.62
N LYS A 701 29.71 -2.14 -7.68
CA LYS A 701 30.53 -1.18 -8.46
C LYS A 701 30.09 -1.18 -9.94
N LYS A 702 30.14 -0.02 -10.61
CA LYS A 702 29.68 0.14 -12.01
C LYS A 702 30.30 -0.89 -12.97
N SER A 703 31.60 -1.21 -12.80
CA SER A 703 32.31 -2.21 -13.59
C SER A 703 31.77 -3.63 -13.39
N ASP A 704 31.41 -3.97 -12.15
CA ASP A 704 30.93 -5.31 -11.78
C ASP A 704 29.48 -5.50 -12.23
N ARG A 705 28.66 -4.45 -12.17
CA ARG A 705 27.28 -4.45 -12.68
C ARG A 705 27.22 -4.72 -14.20
N LYS A 706 28.13 -4.10 -14.97
CA LYS A 706 28.20 -4.31 -16.42
C LYS A 706 28.50 -5.77 -16.75
N ARG A 707 29.50 -6.35 -16.08
CA ARG A 707 29.89 -7.76 -16.24
C ARG A 707 28.75 -8.71 -15.86
N LEU A 708 28.07 -8.45 -14.75
CA LEU A 708 26.94 -9.25 -14.29
C LEU A 708 25.80 -9.28 -15.32
N VAL A 709 25.38 -8.11 -15.82
CA VAL A 709 24.27 -7.98 -16.78
C VAL A 709 24.62 -8.55 -18.16
N GLN A 710 25.85 -8.34 -18.63
CA GLN A 710 26.24 -8.73 -20.00
C GLN A 710 26.69 -10.18 -20.13
N THR A 711 27.18 -10.79 -19.04
CA THR A 711 27.80 -12.12 -19.10
C THR A 711 27.13 -13.12 -18.16
N TYR A 712 27.05 -12.80 -16.86
CA TYR A 712 26.70 -13.81 -15.86
C TYR A 712 25.20 -14.06 -15.72
N ILE A 713 24.35 -13.03 -15.82
CA ILE A 713 22.88 -13.22 -15.80
C ILE A 713 22.41 -14.02 -17.03
N PRO A 714 22.80 -13.66 -18.27
CA PRO A 714 22.41 -14.45 -19.44
C PRO A 714 22.92 -15.90 -19.36
N TRP A 715 24.15 -16.09 -18.88
CA TRP A 715 24.69 -17.44 -18.65
C TRP A 715 23.87 -18.21 -17.61
N ALA A 716 23.54 -17.58 -16.48
CA ALA A 716 22.83 -18.19 -15.37
C ALA A 716 21.41 -18.60 -15.78
N LEU A 717 20.69 -17.74 -16.48
CA LEU A 717 19.36 -18.05 -17.03
C LEU A 717 19.44 -19.18 -18.06
N LYS A 718 20.39 -19.11 -19.00
CA LYS A 718 20.55 -20.13 -20.05
C LYS A 718 20.88 -21.50 -19.45
N ASN A 719 21.82 -21.59 -18.51
CA ASN A 719 22.21 -22.87 -17.91
C ASN A 719 21.16 -23.35 -16.91
N GLY A 720 20.52 -22.46 -16.16
CA GLY A 720 19.49 -22.84 -15.21
C GLY A 720 18.24 -23.40 -15.88
N MET A 721 17.77 -22.76 -16.97
CA MET A 721 16.57 -23.20 -17.71
C MET A 721 16.80 -24.47 -18.54
N ASN A 722 18.00 -24.66 -19.09
CA ASN A 722 18.31 -25.83 -19.93
C ASN A 722 18.94 -26.98 -19.14
N GLY A 723 19.35 -26.74 -17.90
CA GLY A 723 19.97 -27.73 -17.03
C GLY A 723 18.96 -28.63 -16.33
N LYS A 724 19.40 -29.82 -15.91
CA LYS A 724 18.61 -30.66 -15.00
C LYS A 724 18.51 -29.99 -13.63
N SER A 725 17.43 -30.24 -12.90
CA SER A 725 17.25 -29.65 -11.57
C SER A 725 18.31 -30.18 -10.60
N LEU A 726 19.07 -29.28 -9.97
CA LEU A 726 20.16 -29.67 -9.07
C LEU A 726 19.68 -30.26 -7.74
N ILE A 727 18.41 -30.02 -7.38
CA ILE A 727 17.82 -30.55 -6.14
C ILE A 727 17.67 -32.09 -6.16
N ASP A 728 17.65 -32.68 -7.35
CA ASP A 728 17.49 -34.13 -7.56
C ASP A 728 18.81 -34.90 -7.49
N ILE A 729 19.94 -34.20 -7.34
CA ILE A 729 21.27 -34.80 -7.35
C ILE A 729 21.57 -35.37 -5.97
N TYR A 730 21.86 -36.67 -5.96
CA TYR A 730 22.38 -37.35 -4.79
C TYR A 730 23.90 -37.12 -4.71
N TRP A 731 24.31 -35.94 -4.22
CA TRP A 731 25.69 -35.47 -4.21
C TRP A 731 26.68 -36.47 -3.63
N GLU A 732 26.29 -37.19 -2.57
CA GLU A 732 27.10 -38.19 -1.88
C GLU A 732 27.47 -39.38 -2.79
N ASN A 733 26.62 -39.71 -3.77
CA ASN A 733 26.89 -40.78 -4.75
C ASN A 733 27.74 -40.28 -5.93
N GLU A 734 27.87 -38.96 -6.09
CA GLU A 734 28.55 -38.34 -7.23
C GLU A 734 29.98 -37.89 -6.90
N LEU A 735 30.44 -38.07 -5.66
CA LEU A 735 31.72 -37.55 -5.16
C LEU A 735 32.93 -38.06 -5.95
N GLU A 736 32.93 -39.32 -6.38
CA GLU A 736 34.01 -39.91 -7.16
C GLU A 736 33.88 -39.68 -8.67
N THR A 737 32.73 -39.17 -9.13
CA THR A 737 32.45 -39.00 -10.54
C THR A 737 33.32 -37.92 -11.19
N ASP A 738 33.64 -38.13 -12.46
CA ASP A 738 33.96 -37.12 -13.47
C ASP A 738 33.25 -35.77 -13.25
N VAL A 739 33.90 -34.70 -12.76
CA VAL A 739 33.21 -33.40 -12.61
C VAL A 739 32.73 -32.83 -13.94
N ASP A 740 33.46 -33.07 -15.03
CA ASP A 740 33.09 -32.61 -16.37
C ASP A 740 32.09 -33.57 -17.03
N ASP A 741 32.12 -34.86 -16.69
CA ASP A 741 31.03 -35.79 -17.00
C ASP A 741 29.72 -35.39 -16.32
N LEU A 742 29.76 -35.03 -15.02
CA LEU A 742 28.59 -34.55 -14.28
C LEU A 742 28.04 -33.27 -14.91
N ARG A 743 28.89 -32.27 -15.19
CA ARG A 743 28.49 -31.03 -15.87
C ARG A 743 27.81 -31.30 -17.22
N ARG A 744 28.33 -32.24 -18.02
CA ARG A 744 27.70 -32.66 -19.28
C ARG A 744 26.33 -33.33 -19.05
N ARG A 745 26.19 -34.23 -18.08
CA ARG A 745 24.90 -34.88 -17.74
C ARG A 745 23.85 -33.89 -17.25
N LEU A 746 24.29 -32.85 -16.56
CA LEU A 746 23.43 -31.78 -16.02
C LEU A 746 23.18 -30.66 -17.02
N ASN A 747 23.86 -30.66 -18.18
CA ASN A 747 23.84 -29.60 -19.18
C ASN A 747 24.26 -28.23 -18.62
N ILE A 748 25.34 -28.22 -17.84
CA ILE A 748 25.92 -27.01 -17.21
C ILE A 748 27.29 -26.73 -17.83
N THR A 749 27.49 -25.50 -18.26
CA THR A 749 28.76 -24.97 -18.78
C THR A 749 29.35 -24.00 -17.77
N LYS A 750 30.67 -23.99 -17.55
CA LYS A 750 31.28 -22.98 -16.66
C LYS A 750 31.16 -21.57 -17.27
N PRO A 751 30.84 -20.53 -16.47
CA PRO A 751 30.97 -19.16 -16.94
C PRO A 751 32.46 -18.77 -17.03
N PRO A 752 32.79 -17.65 -17.70
CA PRO A 752 34.12 -17.07 -17.60
C PRO A 752 34.56 -16.90 -16.14
N SER A 753 35.85 -17.06 -15.85
CA SER A 753 36.35 -16.99 -14.47
C SER A 753 36.26 -15.55 -13.92
N LEU A 754 35.46 -15.36 -12.86
CA LEU A 754 35.38 -14.08 -12.15
C LEU A 754 36.73 -13.67 -11.56
N ARG A 755 37.50 -14.62 -11.03
CA ARG A 755 38.82 -14.38 -10.44
C ARG A 755 39.80 -13.85 -11.49
N GLU A 756 39.78 -14.40 -12.70
CA GLU A 756 40.59 -13.90 -13.81
C GLU A 756 40.13 -12.52 -14.30
N ALA A 757 38.81 -12.30 -14.39
CA ALA A 757 38.25 -11.00 -14.75
C ALA A 757 38.69 -9.90 -13.76
N TYR A 758 38.70 -10.19 -12.46
CA TYR A 758 39.22 -9.27 -11.45
C TYR A 758 40.72 -9.01 -11.57
N LYS A 759 41.53 -10.05 -11.88
CA LYS A 759 42.98 -9.89 -12.12
C LYS A 759 43.24 -8.98 -13.32
N ARG A 760 42.55 -9.18 -14.45
CA ARG A 760 42.68 -8.34 -15.66
C ARG A 760 42.27 -6.90 -15.39
N ALA A 761 41.12 -6.67 -14.76
CA ALA A 761 40.66 -5.32 -14.42
C ALA A 761 41.65 -4.56 -13.50
N ARG A 762 42.31 -5.26 -12.56
CA ARG A 762 43.36 -4.67 -11.73
C ARG A 762 44.63 -4.32 -12.52
N GLN A 763 45.00 -5.14 -13.50
CA GLN A 763 46.15 -4.87 -14.37
C GLN A 763 45.87 -3.68 -15.30
N GLU A 764 44.68 -3.60 -15.90
CA GLU A 764 44.24 -2.49 -16.74
C GLU A 764 44.20 -1.16 -15.96
N MET A 765 43.69 -1.15 -14.72
CA MET A 765 43.74 0.06 -13.89
C MET A 765 45.17 0.48 -13.53
N LYS A 766 46.07 -0.48 -13.25
CA LYS A 766 47.49 -0.18 -13.00
C LYS A 766 48.17 0.38 -14.25
N GLN A 767 47.83 -0.13 -15.43
CA GLN A 767 48.37 0.36 -16.70
C GLN A 767 47.81 1.75 -17.04
N GLY A 768 46.49 1.96 -16.92
CA GLY A 768 45.86 3.26 -17.14
C GLY A 768 46.40 4.35 -16.19
N ALA A 769 46.60 4.02 -14.92
CA ALA A 769 47.23 4.93 -13.96
C ALA A 769 48.68 5.25 -14.33
N ARG A 770 49.46 4.28 -14.84
CA ARG A 770 50.82 4.52 -15.36
C ARG A 770 50.81 5.42 -16.59
N ASP A 771 49.87 5.20 -17.51
CA ASP A 771 49.74 5.99 -18.74
C ASP A 771 49.25 7.42 -18.46
N GLU A 772 48.36 7.60 -17.47
CA GLU A 772 47.90 8.91 -16.99
C GLU A 772 49.02 9.66 -16.25
N MET A 773 49.80 8.98 -15.41
CA MET A 773 50.97 9.56 -14.74
C MET A 773 52.07 9.93 -15.74
N ALA A 774 52.22 9.16 -16.83
CA ALA A 774 53.12 9.48 -17.94
C ALA A 774 52.62 10.71 -18.73
N LYS A 775 51.32 10.83 -18.97
CA LYS A 775 50.71 12.01 -19.60
C LYS A 775 50.84 13.28 -18.75
N LEU A 776 50.64 13.18 -17.43
CA LEU A 776 50.80 14.30 -16.50
C LEU A 776 52.27 14.76 -16.41
N LYS A 777 53.22 13.84 -16.48
CA LYS A 777 54.65 14.18 -16.59
C LYS A 777 55.00 14.83 -17.93
N ALA A 778 54.33 14.44 -19.02
CA ALA A 778 54.53 15.03 -20.34
C ALA A 778 53.87 16.41 -20.52
N SER A 779 52.83 16.74 -19.74
CA SER A 779 52.09 18.00 -19.86
C SER A 779 52.66 19.18 -19.03
N GLY A 780 53.78 18.99 -18.33
CA GLY A 780 54.51 20.10 -17.67
C GLY A 780 53.79 20.77 -16.49
N SER A 781 52.73 20.18 -15.93
CA SER A 781 52.03 20.73 -14.77
C SER A 781 52.76 20.35 -13.48
N ASN A 782 53.69 21.19 -13.03
CA ASN A 782 54.21 21.14 -11.66
C ASN A 782 53.06 21.46 -10.69
N VAL A 783 52.51 20.43 -10.04
CA VAL A 783 51.79 20.59 -8.78
C VAL A 783 52.71 20.03 -7.70
N SER A 784 53.37 20.93 -6.98
CA SER A 784 54.09 20.61 -5.75
C SER A 784 53.11 20.05 -4.73
N MET A 785 53.45 18.88 -4.17
CA MET A 785 52.83 18.34 -2.96
C MET A 785 53.15 19.22 -1.75
#